data_AF-A0A9D6RKF7-F1
#
_entry.id   AF-A0A9D6RKF7-F1
#
_cell.length_a   1.000
_cell.length_b   1.000
_cell.length_c   1.000
_cell.angle_alpha   90.00
_cell.angle_beta   90.00
_cell.angle_gamma   90.00
#
_symmetry.space_group_name_H-M   'P 1'
#
loop_
_entity.id
_entity.type
_entity.pdbx_description
1 polymer ?
#
loop_
_entity_poly.entity_id
_entity_poly.type
_entity_poly.pdbx_seq_one_letter_code
_entity_poly.pdbx_strand_id
1 'polypeptide(L)'
;MIPAVQTKRGKPDKDQLSHARDASPPGSLQPATSDVDLKVYRQNQKLRLENERFVQEIELLSTRNVNLVFQLKELEEMLEQARLEVARALRLEDEARRLREELAQKERELESADSRVKALEAELELARREANQGAAELQTLLESERRRASVLDEERQSATRRIEFLEAMVLELKEQYLAGASSSLSRRRKVSPSAVVCGSPYELLTEQLRGPLGSMASSLVQQIYRRCGFDQAETSPEKLGTVLERLETTCPKLVQNQEEQAALQACLESCRRLLMEKAAAPPPVSDQAGAPTERPQPLPRVELEPEPSLEYEEQPPASAPAQEEPPASAPAQDQPPASAPVEDQPSSTDAPSPAAVAPSGPAAPPADIVRAPRLAETTTRAQDFFQRLLPASIGKSAPAPAAPPASSSPAPDLRPARERELLAQVQAGRRLLEEGDPEAALAHFEQLEKQRSDCLEVVLGLFHSLTASRQWVRAHAVGARLYGKLRGDEADDYRDAMTAVLKERLGELRSAADRKKVLLELAELNLVDPKQAVRYLRQAELLPDRIPDGGKIYYHLCSLLFGSQEDRTPYLLGYMRSLTNRPEMFRHIEQIYADPRHSSAQPVARAVLSLARKSRAEAEQMEIRAGRSLAPCRPDHSLLDKAGTPIEASVVKFCLDHLLPLSGVPLQARCPEYEDRMSRSLEAPEAGAVPREIRQAAAVLGLEGLTVRCCRDGAPFLLDAGAGGVVYHLHAERLPQAELRFLVYRKLLQLQRRHLELYRTAQNLDKRGRYRLVKTYLDLFRNAGSPIPDQLVAQLERLPGEPQDFDEKLCSILDRLHQETRSDAFLDLKEFLFAQRPFSEHLDRAADRFASAVSGLSAACYALTRNYLGDGPLMERVTREGLQVLYENPTQELEGLRGRLQWLWADRLQAVS
;
A
#
# COMPACT_ATOMS: atom_id res chain seq x y z
N MET A 1 27.51 -38.34 54.09
CA MET A 1 28.60 -38.64 55.04
C MET A 1 28.42 -40.03 55.61
N ILE A 2 29.01 -41.06 54.97
CA ILE A 2 29.44 -42.38 55.48
C ILE A 2 30.52 -42.84 54.46
N PRO A 3 31.74 -43.29 54.86
CA PRO A 3 32.87 -43.35 53.93
C PRO A 3 32.93 -44.64 53.12
N ALA A 4 33.28 -44.51 51.84
CA ALA A 4 33.53 -45.62 50.93
C ALA A 4 34.94 -46.19 51.16
N VAL A 5 35.00 -47.47 51.54
CA VAL A 5 36.23 -48.26 51.60
C VAL A 5 36.59 -48.69 50.18
N GLN A 6 37.67 -48.12 49.65
CA GLN A 6 38.34 -48.60 48.44
C GLN A 6 39.16 -49.85 48.78
N THR A 7 38.80 -51.00 48.21
CA THR A 7 39.71 -52.14 48.10
C THR A 7 40.09 -52.35 46.64
N LYS A 8 41.30 -51.88 46.29
CA LYS A 8 42.02 -52.28 45.08
C LYS A 8 42.26 -53.79 45.14
N ARG A 9 41.65 -54.55 44.23
CA ARG A 9 42.11 -55.90 43.87
C ARG A 9 42.69 -55.84 42.47
N GLY A 10 44.00 -56.01 42.39
CA GLY A 10 44.73 -56.19 41.14
C GLY A 10 44.26 -57.46 40.43
N LYS A 11 44.06 -57.35 39.12
CA LYS A 11 44.03 -58.49 38.20
C LYS A 11 45.45 -59.06 38.11
N PRO A 12 45.66 -60.38 38.25
CA PRO A 12 46.87 -61.00 37.75
C PRO A 12 46.70 -61.37 36.27
N ASP A 13 47.78 -61.13 35.53
CA ASP A 13 48.00 -61.50 34.14
C ASP A 13 47.70 -62.98 33.88
N LYS A 14 47.02 -63.23 32.76
CA LYS A 14 46.54 -64.56 32.34
C LYS A 14 47.38 -65.15 31.20
N ASP A 15 48.59 -64.67 30.99
CA ASP A 15 49.50 -65.13 29.94
C ASP A 15 50.86 -65.48 30.53
N GLN A 16 50.97 -66.68 31.09
CA GLN A 16 52.21 -67.45 31.27
C GLN A 16 51.87 -68.69 32.10
N LEU A 17 51.60 -69.83 31.46
CA LEU A 17 51.78 -71.20 31.98
C LEU A 17 51.16 -72.22 31.02
N SER A 18 51.79 -72.38 29.86
CA SER A 18 51.54 -73.50 28.95
C SER A 18 52.87 -74.10 28.48
N HIS A 19 53.69 -74.56 29.41
CA HIS A 19 54.77 -75.50 29.11
C HIS A 19 55.07 -76.39 30.32
N ALA A 20 55.46 -77.63 30.03
CA ALA A 20 55.88 -78.72 30.92
C ALA A 20 54.77 -79.60 31.53
N ARG A 21 54.38 -80.63 30.77
CA ARG A 21 53.98 -81.95 31.32
C ARG A 21 54.73 -83.04 30.57
N ASP A 22 55.91 -83.36 31.07
CA ASP A 22 56.60 -84.64 30.91
C ASP A 22 57.31 -84.92 32.24
N ALA A 23 56.90 -85.99 32.93
CA ALA A 23 57.68 -86.83 33.84
C ALA A 23 56.74 -87.65 34.74
N SER A 24 56.90 -88.98 34.67
CA SER A 24 56.23 -90.00 35.48
C SER A 24 56.80 -90.07 36.94
N PRO A 25 56.43 -91.12 37.71
CA PRO A 25 55.71 -91.07 38.99
C PRO A 25 56.65 -90.97 40.23
N PRO A 26 56.08 -90.85 41.45
CA PRO A 26 56.17 -92.05 42.32
C PRO A 26 55.00 -92.21 43.30
N GLY A 27 54.92 -93.42 43.88
CA GLY A 27 54.61 -93.54 45.30
C GLY A 27 53.17 -93.88 45.65
N SER A 28 52.86 -95.17 45.59
CA SER A 28 51.79 -95.80 46.36
C SER A 28 51.96 -95.54 47.86
N LEU A 29 51.05 -94.77 48.46
CA LEU A 29 50.75 -94.82 49.88
C LEU A 29 49.23 -94.73 50.07
N GLN A 30 48.62 -95.85 50.44
CA GLN A 30 47.31 -95.85 51.11
C GLN A 30 47.42 -95.06 52.42
N PRO A 31 46.34 -94.41 52.84
CA PRO A 31 45.72 -94.90 54.07
C PRO A 31 44.22 -95.13 53.88
N ALA A 32 43.71 -96.10 54.64
CA ALA A 32 42.29 -96.36 54.80
C ALA A 32 41.55 -95.08 55.24
N THR A 33 40.85 -94.43 54.32
CA THR A 33 39.79 -93.48 54.67
C THR A 33 38.58 -94.30 55.09
N SER A 34 38.14 -94.07 56.32
CA SER A 34 37.02 -94.74 56.95
C SER A 34 35.73 -94.53 56.16
N ASP A 35 34.76 -95.42 56.29
CA ASP A 35 33.42 -95.32 55.68
C ASP A 35 32.68 -94.00 56.07
N VAL A 36 33.15 -93.34 57.14
CA VAL A 36 32.72 -91.99 57.57
C VAL A 36 33.22 -90.91 56.62
N ASP A 37 34.46 -90.98 56.15
CA ASP A 37 35.06 -90.01 55.23
C ASP A 37 34.36 -90.03 53.86
N LEU A 38 33.91 -91.21 53.42
CA LEU A 38 33.12 -91.35 52.19
C LEU A 38 31.72 -90.74 52.30
N LYS A 39 31.08 -90.87 53.47
CA LYS A 39 29.78 -90.21 53.76
C LYS A 39 29.93 -88.70 53.85
N VAL A 40 30.96 -88.21 54.54
CA VAL A 40 31.29 -86.77 54.61
C VAL A 40 31.62 -86.22 53.23
N TYR A 41 32.31 -86.97 52.38
CA TYR A 41 32.56 -86.60 50.99
C TYR A 41 31.28 -86.48 50.17
N ARG A 42 30.38 -87.48 50.23
CA ARG A 42 29.08 -87.44 49.53
C ARG A 42 28.19 -86.30 50.02
N GLN A 43 28.19 -86.02 51.33
CA GLN A 43 27.42 -84.93 51.91
C GLN A 43 27.99 -83.56 51.50
N ASN A 44 29.32 -83.41 51.49
CA ASN A 44 29.97 -82.21 50.95
C ASN A 44 29.71 -82.02 49.45
N GLN A 45 29.68 -83.11 48.67
CA GLN A 45 29.34 -83.05 47.26
C GLN A 45 27.89 -82.59 47.06
N LYS A 46 26.94 -83.10 47.86
CA LYS A 46 25.55 -82.66 47.82
C LYS A 46 25.40 -81.18 48.21
N LEU A 47 26.08 -80.74 49.26
CA LEU A 47 26.09 -79.33 49.69
C LEU A 47 26.72 -78.42 48.64
N ARG A 48 27.76 -78.87 47.91
CA ARG A 48 28.33 -78.12 46.79
C ARG A 48 27.33 -77.92 45.66
N LEU A 49 26.61 -78.98 45.28
CA LEU A 49 25.57 -78.90 44.25
C LEU A 49 24.40 -77.99 44.68
N GLU A 50 23.98 -78.06 45.95
CA GLU A 50 22.95 -77.17 46.48
C GLU A 50 23.42 -75.70 46.52
N ASN A 51 24.66 -75.45 46.93
CA ASN A 51 25.26 -74.11 46.89
C ASN A 51 25.38 -73.58 45.46
N GLU A 52 25.81 -74.39 44.50
CA GLU A 52 25.84 -74.02 43.08
C GLU A 52 24.45 -73.64 42.57
N ARG A 53 23.42 -74.39 42.96
CA ARG A 53 22.01 -74.07 42.62
C ARG A 53 21.56 -72.75 43.25
N PHE A 54 21.87 -72.50 44.52
CA PHE A 54 21.52 -71.23 45.17
C PHE A 54 22.26 -70.04 44.56
N VAL A 55 23.53 -70.21 44.15
CA VAL A 55 24.27 -69.17 43.44
C VAL A 55 23.58 -68.82 42.12
N GLN A 56 23.18 -69.81 41.33
CA GLN A 56 22.44 -69.58 40.07
C GLN A 56 21.10 -68.88 40.30
N GLU A 57 20.37 -69.26 41.36
CA GLU A 57 19.09 -68.63 41.70
C GLU A 57 19.28 -67.18 42.16
N ILE A 58 20.31 -66.89 42.97
CA ILE A 58 20.66 -65.53 43.38
C ILE A 58 21.08 -64.68 42.18
N GLU A 59 21.85 -65.23 41.23
CA GLU A 59 22.23 -64.52 40.01
C GLU A 59 21.01 -64.20 39.12
N LEU A 60 20.07 -65.14 38.98
CA LEU A 60 18.81 -64.92 38.26
C LEU A 60 17.91 -63.88 38.94
N LEU A 61 17.78 -63.93 40.26
CA LEU A 61 17.01 -62.94 41.02
C LEU A 61 17.68 -61.57 40.99
N SER A 62 19.02 -61.51 41.06
CA SER A 62 19.78 -60.27 40.97
C SER A 62 19.60 -59.60 39.61
N THR A 63 19.73 -60.36 38.51
CA THR A 63 19.50 -59.83 37.15
C THR A 63 18.06 -59.37 36.96
N ARG A 64 17.08 -60.12 37.47
CA ARG A 64 15.66 -59.72 37.45
C ARG A 64 15.40 -58.44 38.24
N ASN A 65 15.98 -58.30 39.44
CA ASN A 65 15.84 -57.10 40.26
C ASN A 65 16.45 -55.87 39.59
N VAL A 66 17.63 -56.02 38.97
CA VAL A 66 18.26 -54.96 38.18
C VAL A 66 17.35 -54.53 37.03
N ASN A 67 16.77 -55.47 36.28
CA ASN A 67 15.83 -55.17 35.20
C ASN A 67 14.56 -54.45 35.70
N LEU A 68 13.99 -54.87 36.84
CA LEU A 68 12.83 -54.21 37.43
C LEU A 68 13.14 -52.77 37.88
N VAL A 69 14.35 -52.51 38.41
CA VAL A 69 14.78 -51.16 38.77
C VAL A 69 14.91 -50.26 37.54
N PHE A 70 15.42 -50.79 36.42
CA PHE A 70 15.45 -50.04 35.16
C PHE A 70 14.04 -49.74 34.64
N GLN A 71 13.12 -50.72 34.68
CA GLN A 71 11.72 -50.52 34.27
C GLN A 71 10.99 -49.50 35.16
N LEU A 72 11.24 -49.50 36.47
CA LEU A 72 10.65 -48.51 37.38
C LEU A 72 11.16 -47.10 37.07
N LYS A 73 12.46 -46.93 36.80
CA LYS A 73 13.01 -45.63 36.40
C LYS A 73 12.42 -45.14 35.07
N GLU A 74 12.27 -46.02 34.09
CA GLU A 74 11.65 -45.69 32.80
C GLU A 74 10.19 -45.26 32.97
N LEU A 75 9.43 -45.95 33.82
CA LEU A 75 8.05 -45.57 34.15
C LEU A 75 7.97 -44.24 34.92
N GLU A 76 8.91 -43.98 35.83
CA GLU A 76 9.00 -42.71 36.56
C GLU A 76 9.30 -41.53 35.59
N GLU A 77 10.24 -41.70 34.67
CA GLU A 77 10.56 -40.71 33.64
C GLU A 77 9.38 -40.45 32.71
N MET A 78 8.67 -41.49 32.26
CA MET A 78 7.45 -41.32 31.46
C MET A 78 6.34 -40.59 32.23
N LEU A 79 6.19 -40.86 33.52
CA LEU A 79 5.19 -40.20 34.37
C LEU A 79 5.54 -38.72 34.62
N GLU A 80 6.82 -38.38 34.77
CA GLU A 80 7.28 -36.99 34.83
C GLU A 80 7.07 -36.25 33.51
N GLN A 81 7.36 -36.89 32.36
CA GLN A 81 7.08 -36.32 31.05
C GLN A 81 5.59 -36.04 30.86
N ALA A 82 4.72 -37.00 31.18
CA ALA A 82 3.27 -36.81 31.10
C ALA A 82 2.77 -35.67 32.01
N ARG A 83 3.34 -35.51 33.22
CA ARG A 83 3.03 -34.38 34.11
C ARG A 83 3.43 -33.03 33.51
N LEU A 84 4.61 -32.96 32.87
CA LEU A 84 5.06 -31.74 32.19
C LEU A 84 4.18 -31.39 30.98
N GLU A 85 3.72 -32.38 30.23
CA GLU A 85 2.79 -32.18 29.11
C GLU A 85 1.43 -31.66 29.58
N VAL A 86 0.87 -32.23 30.64
CA VAL A 86 -0.39 -31.74 31.25
C VAL A 86 -0.23 -30.30 31.75
N ALA A 87 0.90 -29.98 32.41
CA ALA A 87 1.17 -28.62 32.88
C ALA A 87 1.30 -27.61 31.71
N ARG A 88 1.88 -28.03 30.58
CA ARG A 88 1.91 -27.20 29.36
C ARG A 88 0.53 -27.03 28.75
N ALA A 89 -0.27 -28.09 28.68
CA ALA A 89 -1.63 -28.03 28.16
C ALA A 89 -2.51 -27.05 28.96
N LEU A 90 -2.41 -27.07 30.29
CA LEU A 90 -3.14 -26.15 31.16
C LEU A 90 -2.75 -24.68 30.93
N ARG A 91 -1.44 -24.40 30.76
CA ARG A 91 -0.99 -23.02 30.44
C ARG A 91 -1.52 -22.53 29.09
N LEU A 92 -1.53 -23.41 28.08
CA LEU A 92 -2.09 -23.09 26.77
C LEU A 92 -3.61 -22.88 26.83
N GLU A 93 -4.32 -23.61 27.70
CA GLU A 93 -5.75 -23.41 27.93
C GLU A 93 -6.06 -22.07 28.61
N ASP A 94 -5.25 -21.67 29.60
CA ASP A 94 -5.35 -20.36 30.26
C ASP A 94 -5.06 -19.21 29.29
N GLU A 95 -4.02 -19.35 28.45
CA GLU A 95 -3.70 -18.38 27.39
C GLU A 95 -4.84 -18.29 26.36
N ALA A 96 -5.40 -19.43 25.93
CA ALA A 96 -6.53 -19.45 25.02
C ALA A 96 -7.79 -18.81 25.64
N ARG A 97 -8.01 -18.95 26.96
CA ARG A 97 -9.10 -18.27 27.66
C ARG A 97 -8.89 -16.75 27.68
N ARG A 98 -7.68 -16.28 27.99
CA ARG A 98 -7.34 -14.83 27.96
C ARG A 98 -7.53 -14.23 26.57
N LEU A 99 -7.06 -14.90 25.52
CA LEU A 99 -7.23 -14.43 24.14
C LEU A 99 -8.70 -14.39 23.72
N ARG A 100 -9.54 -15.32 24.20
CA ARG A 100 -11.00 -15.27 23.94
C ARG A 100 -11.66 -14.09 24.65
N GLU A 101 -11.23 -13.76 25.87
CA GLU A 101 -11.72 -12.58 26.60
C GLU A 101 -11.31 -11.28 25.91
N GLU A 102 -10.06 -11.19 25.43
CA GLU A 102 -9.56 -10.06 24.64
C GLU A 102 -10.32 -9.91 23.31
N LEU A 103 -10.58 -11.02 22.61
CA LEU A 103 -11.39 -11.02 21.38
C LEU A 103 -12.82 -10.54 21.66
N ALA A 104 -13.47 -11.04 22.70
CA ALA A 104 -14.81 -10.60 23.08
C ALA A 104 -14.84 -9.11 23.47
N GLN A 105 -13.77 -8.58 24.07
CA GLN A 105 -13.64 -7.15 24.34
C GLN A 105 -13.49 -6.36 23.02
N LYS A 106 -12.66 -6.83 22.09
CA LYS A 106 -12.46 -6.16 20.80
C LYS A 106 -13.70 -6.20 19.91
N GLU A 107 -14.50 -7.27 19.97
CA GLU A 107 -15.80 -7.35 19.30
C GLU A 107 -16.77 -6.29 19.83
N ARG A 108 -16.84 -6.07 21.15
CA ARG A 108 -17.66 -4.99 21.73
C ARG A 108 -17.16 -3.60 21.34
N GLU A 109 -15.85 -3.40 21.30
CA GLU A 109 -15.25 -2.14 20.83
C GLU A 109 -15.60 -1.88 19.35
N LEU A 110 -15.64 -2.93 18.53
CA LEU A 110 -16.01 -2.86 17.11
C LEU A 110 -17.50 -2.57 16.93
N GLU A 111 -18.39 -3.22 17.69
CA GLU A 111 -19.83 -2.90 17.70
C GLU A 111 -20.10 -1.43 18.14
N SER A 112 -19.33 -0.94 19.12
CA SER A 112 -19.39 0.47 19.54
C SER A 112 -18.84 1.44 18.48
N ALA A 113 -17.84 1.02 17.70
CA ALA A 113 -17.36 1.82 16.56
C ALA A 113 -18.38 1.83 15.42
N ASP A 114 -18.98 0.69 15.07
CA ASP A 114 -19.98 0.56 14.01
C ASP A 114 -21.24 1.39 14.30
N SER A 115 -21.69 1.39 15.55
CA SER A 115 -22.81 2.26 15.97
C SER A 115 -22.48 3.75 15.83
N ARG A 116 -21.24 4.18 16.14
CA ARG A 116 -20.78 5.55 15.91
C ARG A 116 -20.68 5.89 14.43
N VAL A 117 -20.20 4.97 13.59
CA VAL A 117 -20.14 5.17 12.14
C VAL A 117 -21.55 5.36 11.57
N LYS A 118 -22.51 4.49 11.95
CA LYS A 118 -23.91 4.63 11.52
C LYS A 118 -24.54 5.96 11.95
N ALA A 119 -24.21 6.45 13.16
CA ALA A 119 -24.67 7.75 13.62
C ALA A 119 -24.09 8.90 12.77
N LEU A 120 -22.78 8.87 12.49
CA LEU A 120 -22.12 9.86 11.64
C LEU A 120 -22.59 9.81 10.18
N GLU A 121 -22.90 8.62 9.66
CA GLU A 121 -23.49 8.46 8.32
C GLU A 121 -24.88 9.09 8.24
N ALA A 122 -25.71 8.90 9.27
CA ALA A 122 -27.03 9.53 9.35
C ALA A 122 -26.93 11.06 9.44
N GLU A 123 -25.99 11.60 10.22
CA GLU A 123 -25.71 13.04 10.30
C GLU A 123 -25.23 13.60 8.95
N LEU A 124 -24.35 12.86 8.26
CA LEU A 124 -23.84 13.26 6.95
C LEU A 124 -24.94 13.24 5.87
N GLU A 125 -25.84 12.26 5.91
CA GLU A 125 -27.03 12.26 5.04
C GLU A 125 -27.95 13.46 5.29
N LEU A 126 -28.16 13.83 6.56
CA LEU A 126 -28.95 15.00 6.93
C LEU A 126 -28.31 16.28 6.40
N ALA A 127 -27.01 16.48 6.62
CA ALA A 127 -26.26 17.62 6.10
C ALA A 127 -26.28 17.68 4.56
N ARG A 128 -26.23 16.54 3.87
CA ARG A 128 -26.37 16.49 2.40
C ARG A 128 -27.76 16.92 1.93
N ARG A 129 -28.82 16.54 2.64
CA ARG A 129 -30.19 16.98 2.31
C ARG A 129 -30.33 18.49 2.47
N GLU A 130 -29.80 19.06 3.56
CA GLU A 130 -29.78 20.51 3.78
C GLU A 130 -28.98 21.25 2.71
N ALA A 131 -27.80 20.74 2.34
CA ALA A 131 -26.99 21.32 1.28
C ALA A 131 -27.70 21.28 -0.10
N ASN A 132 -28.37 20.17 -0.42
CA ASN A 132 -29.15 20.04 -1.65
C ASN A 132 -30.36 20.96 -1.68
N GLN A 133 -31.04 21.16 -0.53
CA GLN A 133 -32.12 22.14 -0.40
C GLN A 133 -31.59 23.55 -0.62
N GLY A 134 -30.49 23.93 0.02
CA GLY A 134 -29.85 25.23 -0.19
C GLY A 134 -29.40 25.46 -1.63
N ALA A 135 -28.89 24.42 -2.30
CA ALA A 135 -28.52 24.50 -3.72
C ALA A 135 -29.74 24.70 -4.63
N ALA A 136 -30.86 24.02 -4.35
CA ALA A 136 -32.10 24.20 -5.08
C ALA A 136 -32.66 25.62 -4.90
N GLU A 137 -32.65 26.15 -3.68
CA GLU A 137 -33.06 27.53 -3.40
C GLU A 137 -32.19 28.55 -4.17
N LEU A 138 -30.87 28.38 -4.15
CA LEU A 138 -29.95 29.22 -4.92
C LEU A 138 -30.21 29.15 -6.43
N GLN A 139 -30.55 27.98 -6.96
CA GLN A 139 -30.90 27.83 -8.37
C GLN A 139 -32.19 28.58 -8.72
N THR A 140 -33.23 28.48 -7.87
CA THR A 140 -34.47 29.24 -8.09
C THR A 140 -34.25 30.75 -8.04
N LEU A 141 -33.39 31.23 -7.13
CA LEU A 141 -33.01 32.64 -7.06
C LEU A 141 -32.24 33.08 -8.31
N LEU A 142 -31.26 32.30 -8.78
CA LEU A 142 -30.52 32.57 -10.01
C LEU A 142 -31.43 32.62 -11.24
N GLU A 143 -32.40 31.70 -11.35
CA GLU A 143 -33.39 31.73 -12.43
C GLU A 143 -34.29 32.97 -12.36
N SER A 144 -34.67 33.39 -11.15
CA SER A 144 -35.45 34.62 -10.96
C SER A 144 -34.67 35.88 -11.37
N GLU A 145 -33.37 35.95 -11.05
CA GLU A 145 -32.49 37.04 -11.46
C GLU A 145 -32.22 37.04 -12.96
N ARG A 146 -32.05 35.87 -13.58
CA ARG A 146 -31.95 35.76 -15.06
C ARG A 146 -33.21 36.24 -15.74
N ARG A 147 -34.40 35.91 -15.22
CA ARG A 147 -35.67 36.43 -15.75
C ARG A 147 -35.76 37.95 -15.61
N ARG A 148 -35.34 38.51 -14.47
CA ARG A 148 -35.27 39.98 -14.27
C ARG A 148 -34.32 40.63 -15.26
N ALA A 149 -33.13 40.07 -15.47
CA ALA A 149 -32.17 40.57 -16.45
C ALA A 149 -32.73 40.55 -17.88
N SER A 150 -33.40 39.45 -18.28
CA SER A 150 -34.04 39.35 -19.61
C SER A 150 -35.11 40.43 -19.83
N VAL A 151 -35.94 40.71 -18.82
CA VAL A 151 -36.96 41.77 -18.92
C VAL A 151 -36.30 43.15 -19.07
N LEU A 152 -35.24 43.42 -18.31
CA LEU A 152 -34.50 44.69 -18.43
C LEU A 152 -33.83 44.85 -19.80
N ASP A 153 -33.33 43.76 -20.39
CA ASP A 153 -32.76 43.78 -21.73
C ASP A 153 -33.83 44.04 -22.81
N GLU A 154 -35.02 43.45 -22.68
CA GLU A 154 -36.17 43.73 -23.57
C GLU A 154 -36.63 45.18 -23.46
N GLU A 155 -36.73 45.73 -22.24
CA GLU A 155 -37.06 47.14 -22.02
C GLU A 155 -36.00 48.07 -22.63
N ARG A 156 -34.72 47.74 -22.46
CA ARG A 156 -33.60 48.48 -23.07
C ARG A 156 -33.68 48.43 -24.59
N GLN A 157 -33.93 47.28 -25.20
CA GLN A 157 -34.09 47.15 -26.65
C GLN A 157 -35.30 47.95 -27.16
N SER A 158 -36.42 47.93 -26.44
CA SER A 158 -37.61 48.72 -26.77
C SER A 158 -37.32 50.22 -26.71
N ALA A 159 -36.59 50.67 -25.69
CA ALA A 159 -36.14 52.05 -25.56
C ALA A 159 -35.20 52.44 -26.72
N THR A 160 -34.24 51.60 -27.09
CA THR A 160 -33.34 51.85 -28.23
C THR A 160 -34.12 51.98 -29.53
N ARG A 161 -35.06 51.07 -29.83
CA ARG A 161 -35.91 51.16 -31.04
C ARG A 161 -36.75 52.43 -31.05
N ARG A 162 -37.24 52.87 -29.89
CA ARG A 162 -37.99 54.13 -29.76
C ARG A 162 -37.10 55.34 -30.02
N ILE A 163 -35.85 55.32 -29.54
CA ILE A 163 -34.86 56.36 -29.83
C ILE A 163 -34.57 56.40 -31.33
N GLU A 164 -34.25 55.26 -31.95
CA GLU A 164 -34.01 55.16 -33.41
C GLU A 164 -35.19 55.68 -34.23
N PHE A 165 -36.43 55.35 -33.83
CA PHE A 165 -37.64 55.85 -34.47
C PHE A 165 -37.80 57.37 -34.33
N LEU A 166 -37.54 57.92 -33.14
CA LEU A 166 -37.59 59.37 -32.91
C LEU A 166 -36.48 60.10 -33.68
N GLU A 167 -35.29 59.52 -33.76
CA GLU A 167 -34.18 60.06 -34.56
C GLU A 167 -34.53 60.09 -36.05
N ALA A 168 -35.13 59.01 -36.58
CA ALA A 168 -35.63 58.95 -37.95
C ALA A 168 -36.71 60.01 -38.22
N MET A 169 -37.69 60.16 -37.32
CA MET A 169 -38.71 61.21 -37.42
C MET A 169 -38.11 62.62 -37.39
N VAL A 170 -37.10 62.86 -36.54
CA VAL A 170 -36.42 64.16 -36.47
C VAL A 170 -35.64 64.43 -37.75
N LEU A 171 -35.00 63.42 -38.33
CA LEU A 171 -34.35 63.54 -39.64
C LEU A 171 -35.36 63.85 -40.74
N GLU A 172 -36.50 63.15 -40.77
CA GLU A 172 -37.57 63.41 -41.73
C GLU A 172 -38.15 64.82 -41.57
N LEU A 173 -38.40 65.27 -40.34
CA LEU A 173 -38.86 66.64 -40.07
C LEU A 173 -37.81 67.68 -40.46
N LYS A 174 -36.51 67.40 -40.26
CA LYS A 174 -35.42 68.27 -40.72
C LYS A 174 -35.39 68.33 -42.24
N GLU A 175 -35.55 67.22 -42.93
CA GLU A 175 -35.61 67.17 -44.39
C GLU A 175 -36.85 67.90 -44.93
N GLN A 176 -38.02 67.71 -44.33
CA GLN A 176 -39.24 68.45 -44.66
C GLN A 176 -39.08 69.96 -44.40
N TYR A 177 -38.40 70.34 -43.33
CA TYR A 177 -38.12 71.75 -43.01
C TYR A 177 -37.11 72.37 -43.97
N LEU A 178 -36.06 71.63 -44.36
CA LEU A 178 -35.05 72.10 -45.31
C LEU A 178 -35.57 72.09 -46.76
N ALA A 179 -36.44 71.15 -47.12
CA ALA A 179 -37.11 71.08 -48.41
C ALA A 179 -38.25 72.10 -48.55
N GLY A 180 -38.69 72.70 -47.45
CA GLY A 180 -39.84 73.60 -47.36
C GLY A 180 -39.50 75.03 -46.94
N ALA A 181 -38.59 75.70 -47.65
CA ALA A 181 -38.52 77.16 -47.55
C ALA A 181 -39.66 77.80 -48.37
N SER A 182 -40.67 78.30 -47.65
CA SER A 182 -41.68 79.29 -48.02
C SER A 182 -43.06 78.74 -48.42
N SER A 183 -43.98 78.70 -47.45
CA SER A 183 -45.19 79.54 -47.49
C SER A 183 -45.98 79.45 -46.18
N SER A 184 -45.94 80.55 -45.43
CA SER A 184 -46.99 81.12 -44.58
C SER A 184 -48.14 80.23 -44.10
N LEU A 185 -48.40 80.25 -42.79
CA LEU A 185 -49.60 80.94 -42.26
C LEU A 185 -49.61 81.00 -40.74
N SER A 186 -49.63 82.24 -40.26
CA SER A 186 -50.04 82.66 -38.94
C SER A 186 -51.37 82.04 -38.52
N ARG A 187 -51.44 81.45 -37.32
CA ARG A 187 -52.66 81.55 -36.50
C ARG A 187 -52.35 81.44 -35.00
N ARG A 188 -52.29 82.62 -34.38
CA ARG A 188 -52.59 82.83 -32.96
C ARG A 188 -53.83 82.01 -32.58
N ARG A 189 -53.72 81.17 -31.55
CA ARG A 189 -54.88 80.78 -30.73
C ARG A 189 -54.59 81.13 -29.28
N LYS A 190 -55.39 82.10 -28.80
CA LYS A 190 -55.53 82.51 -27.40
C LYS A 190 -55.80 81.28 -26.54
N VAL A 191 -55.00 81.08 -25.50
CA VAL A 191 -55.35 80.21 -24.38
C VAL A 191 -56.06 81.11 -23.37
N SER A 192 -57.40 81.03 -23.36
CA SER A 192 -58.20 81.49 -22.23
C SER A 192 -58.53 80.27 -21.38
N PRO A 193 -58.46 80.37 -20.04
CA PRO A 193 -58.67 79.26 -19.13
C PRO A 193 -60.18 79.01 -19.00
N SER A 194 -60.64 77.78 -19.21
CA SER A 194 -62.00 77.42 -18.84
C SER A 194 -62.17 75.91 -18.70
N ALA A 195 -62.81 75.56 -17.59
CA ALA A 195 -63.49 74.32 -17.30
C ALA A 195 -62.63 73.06 -17.11
N VAL A 196 -62.28 72.84 -15.84
CA VAL A 196 -62.10 71.53 -15.22
C VAL A 196 -63.26 70.63 -15.66
N VAL A 197 -63.01 69.75 -16.62
CA VAL A 197 -63.93 68.68 -17.02
C VAL A 197 -63.22 67.36 -16.75
N CYS A 198 -63.64 66.75 -15.64
CA CYS A 198 -63.51 65.35 -15.22
C CYS A 198 -62.48 64.48 -15.95
N GLY A 199 -61.22 64.54 -15.50
CA GLY A 199 -60.28 63.45 -15.68
C GLY A 199 -60.70 62.18 -14.95
N SER A 200 -60.26 61.03 -15.46
CA SER A 200 -60.48 59.72 -14.84
C SER A 200 -59.94 59.69 -13.39
N PRO A 201 -60.42 58.77 -12.52
CA PRO A 201 -59.87 58.61 -11.16
C PRO A 201 -58.34 58.47 -11.14
N TYR A 202 -57.79 57.80 -12.14
CA TYR A 202 -56.35 57.67 -12.36
C TYR A 202 -55.65 59.01 -12.61
N GLU A 203 -56.21 59.86 -13.46
CA GLU A 203 -55.66 61.19 -13.76
C GLU A 203 -55.77 62.11 -12.54
N LEU A 204 -56.87 62.06 -11.80
CA LEU A 204 -57.07 62.83 -10.57
C LEU A 204 -56.02 62.44 -9.51
N LEU A 205 -55.81 61.14 -9.29
CA LEU A 205 -54.77 60.65 -8.37
C LEU A 205 -53.37 61.06 -8.82
N THR A 206 -53.08 60.97 -10.12
CA THR A 206 -51.79 61.34 -10.69
C THR A 206 -51.52 62.84 -10.55
N GLU A 207 -52.53 63.67 -10.78
CA GLU A 207 -52.41 65.13 -10.70
C GLU A 207 -52.27 65.61 -9.26
N GLN A 208 -53.06 65.06 -8.33
CA GLN A 208 -53.00 65.42 -6.91
C GLN A 208 -51.70 64.96 -6.25
N LEU A 209 -51.17 63.79 -6.63
CA LEU A 209 -49.91 63.29 -6.10
C LEU A 209 -48.66 63.90 -6.77
N ARG A 210 -48.83 64.61 -7.89
CA ARG A 210 -47.72 65.30 -8.57
C ARG A 210 -47.09 66.39 -7.71
N GLY A 211 -47.85 67.01 -6.82
CA GLY A 211 -47.33 67.98 -5.85
C GLY A 211 -46.26 67.37 -4.94
N PRO A 212 -46.61 66.42 -4.05
CA PRO A 212 -45.67 65.83 -3.11
C PRO A 212 -44.64 64.87 -3.73
N LEU A 213 -44.96 64.20 -4.84
CA LEU A 213 -44.10 63.15 -5.44
C LEU A 213 -43.47 63.55 -6.78
N GLY A 214 -43.74 64.77 -7.28
CA GLY A 214 -43.19 65.25 -8.54
C GLY A 214 -43.57 64.36 -9.73
N SER A 215 -42.59 64.09 -10.60
CA SER A 215 -42.76 63.22 -11.77
C SER A 215 -42.94 61.73 -11.43
N MET A 216 -42.65 61.30 -10.19
CA MET A 216 -42.82 59.90 -9.77
C MET A 216 -44.28 59.53 -9.54
N ALA A 217 -45.16 60.51 -9.35
CA ALA A 217 -46.58 60.30 -9.06
C ALA A 217 -47.26 59.42 -10.12
N SER A 218 -47.04 59.68 -11.42
CA SER A 218 -47.69 58.92 -12.49
C SER A 218 -47.24 57.47 -12.53
N SER A 219 -45.93 57.22 -12.36
CA SER A 219 -45.38 55.86 -12.39
C SER A 219 -45.85 55.05 -11.18
N LEU A 220 -45.93 55.68 -10.01
CA LEU A 220 -46.38 55.03 -8.78
C LEU A 220 -47.87 54.66 -8.86
N VAL A 221 -48.73 55.60 -9.25
CA VAL A 221 -50.17 55.34 -9.41
C VAL A 221 -50.38 54.24 -10.45
N GLN A 222 -49.67 54.28 -11.57
CA GLN A 222 -49.74 53.22 -12.59
C GLN A 222 -49.32 51.85 -12.05
N GLN A 223 -48.23 51.79 -11.27
CA GLN A 223 -47.75 50.53 -10.70
C GLN A 223 -48.75 49.96 -9.68
N ILE A 224 -49.40 50.81 -8.91
CA ILE A 224 -50.41 50.37 -7.92
C ILE A 224 -51.68 49.88 -8.62
N TYR A 225 -52.17 50.57 -9.66
CA TYR A 225 -53.28 50.07 -10.48
C TYR A 225 -52.97 48.70 -11.10
N ARG A 226 -51.76 48.52 -11.69
CA ARG A 226 -51.32 47.22 -12.22
C ARG A 226 -51.24 46.14 -11.15
N ARG A 227 -50.71 46.45 -9.96
CA ARG A 227 -50.61 45.49 -8.84
C ARG A 227 -51.98 45.11 -8.26
N CYS A 228 -52.97 45.97 -8.39
CA CYS A 228 -54.35 45.65 -8.04
C CYS A 228 -55.09 44.90 -9.16
N GLY A 229 -54.52 44.83 -10.37
CA GLY A 229 -55.19 44.27 -11.55
C GLY A 229 -56.35 45.13 -12.05
N PHE A 230 -56.30 46.45 -11.81
CA PHE A 230 -57.38 47.38 -12.20
C PHE A 230 -57.00 48.18 -13.45
N ASP A 231 -57.99 48.41 -14.32
CA ASP A 231 -57.84 49.28 -15.48
C ASP A 231 -57.82 50.76 -15.05
N GLN A 232 -57.15 51.62 -15.82
CA GLN A 232 -57.06 53.06 -15.56
C GLN A 232 -58.42 53.77 -15.68
N ALA A 233 -59.38 53.16 -16.39
CA ALA A 233 -60.76 53.62 -16.51
C ALA A 233 -61.67 53.14 -15.35
N GLU A 234 -61.15 52.40 -14.38
CA GLU A 234 -61.94 51.84 -13.27
C GLU A 234 -62.52 52.96 -12.39
N THR A 235 -63.84 52.93 -12.21
CA THR A 235 -64.63 53.92 -11.45
C THR A 235 -65.33 53.32 -10.23
N SER A 236 -65.20 52.00 -10.01
CA SER A 236 -65.80 51.33 -8.86
C SER A 236 -65.23 51.86 -7.53
N PRO A 237 -66.06 52.37 -6.61
CA PRO A 237 -65.60 52.98 -5.37
C PRO A 237 -64.88 52.00 -4.44
N GLU A 238 -65.27 50.73 -4.44
CA GLU A 238 -64.62 49.67 -3.64
C GLU A 238 -63.19 49.41 -4.12
N LYS A 239 -63.02 49.31 -5.45
CA LYS A 239 -61.69 49.10 -6.06
C LYS A 239 -60.80 50.34 -5.91
N LEU A 240 -61.36 51.54 -6.05
CA LEU A 240 -60.64 52.79 -5.81
C LEU A 240 -60.21 52.94 -4.34
N GLY A 241 -61.02 52.44 -3.40
CA GLY A 241 -60.66 52.32 -1.99
C GLY A 241 -59.39 51.48 -1.78
N THR A 242 -59.33 50.30 -2.40
CA THR A 242 -58.15 49.41 -2.34
C THR A 242 -56.90 50.05 -2.94
N VAL A 243 -57.05 50.85 -4.01
CA VAL A 243 -55.93 51.61 -4.60
C VAL A 243 -55.42 52.69 -3.64
N LEU A 244 -56.33 53.42 -2.99
CA LEU A 244 -55.98 54.45 -2.00
C LEU A 244 -55.28 53.85 -0.78
N GLU A 245 -55.73 52.72 -0.25
CA GLU A 245 -55.08 52.05 0.88
C GLU A 245 -53.66 51.58 0.53
N ARG A 246 -53.45 51.10 -0.70
CA ARG A 246 -52.10 50.73 -1.17
C ARG A 246 -51.22 51.95 -1.41
N LEU A 247 -51.78 53.08 -1.82
CA LEU A 247 -51.06 54.36 -1.89
C LEU A 247 -50.69 54.85 -0.48
N GLU A 248 -51.62 54.81 0.48
CA GLU A 248 -51.39 55.20 1.88
C GLU A 248 -50.29 54.38 2.56
N THR A 249 -50.16 53.10 2.22
CA THR A 249 -49.10 52.23 2.75
C THR A 249 -47.75 52.36 2.03
N THR A 250 -47.75 52.76 0.76
CA THR A 250 -46.53 52.79 -0.07
C THR A 250 -45.88 54.18 -0.11
N CYS A 251 -46.67 55.25 -0.21
CA CYS A 251 -46.17 56.62 -0.35
C CYS A 251 -45.32 57.12 0.84
N PRO A 252 -45.63 56.81 2.13
CA PRO A 252 -44.82 57.29 3.25
C PRO A 252 -43.39 56.77 3.26
N LYS A 253 -43.13 55.60 2.63
CA LYS A 253 -41.80 55.01 2.54
C LYS A 253 -40.89 55.74 1.53
N LEU A 254 -41.47 56.56 0.66
CA LEU A 254 -40.76 57.25 -0.41
C LEU A 254 -40.37 58.69 -0.05
N VAL A 255 -40.98 59.24 1.01
CA VAL A 255 -40.79 60.62 1.44
C VAL A 255 -40.13 60.58 2.82
N GLN A 256 -38.92 61.13 2.93
CA GLN A 256 -38.15 61.11 4.19
C GLN A 256 -38.48 62.29 5.12
N ASN A 257 -39.02 63.38 4.57
CA ASN A 257 -39.28 64.60 5.33
C ASN A 257 -40.69 64.59 5.96
N GLN A 258 -40.78 64.92 7.24
CA GLN A 258 -42.03 64.85 8.01
C GLN A 258 -43.08 65.87 7.54
N GLU A 259 -42.64 67.04 7.06
CA GLU A 259 -43.53 68.06 6.46
C GLU A 259 -44.12 67.57 5.12
N GLU A 260 -43.32 66.90 4.30
CA GLU A 260 -43.75 66.33 3.03
C GLU A 260 -44.64 65.10 3.25
N GLN A 261 -44.39 64.30 4.29
CA GLN A 261 -45.29 63.21 4.70
C GLN A 261 -46.66 63.74 5.14
N ALA A 262 -46.70 64.83 5.90
CA ALA A 262 -47.96 65.48 6.28
C ALA A 262 -48.70 66.07 5.07
N ALA A 263 -47.99 66.72 4.15
CA ALA A 263 -48.56 67.22 2.90
C ALA A 263 -49.10 66.10 2.00
N LEU A 264 -48.38 64.97 1.93
CA LEU A 264 -48.77 63.79 1.19
C LEU A 264 -50.02 63.11 1.79
N GLN A 265 -50.10 62.99 3.11
CA GLN A 265 -51.28 62.48 3.81
C GLN A 265 -52.50 63.38 3.55
N ALA A 266 -52.35 64.70 3.66
CA ALA A 266 -53.42 65.64 3.34
C ALA A 266 -53.88 65.55 1.87
N CYS A 267 -52.95 65.33 0.93
CA CYS A 267 -53.27 65.06 -0.47
C CYS A 267 -54.05 63.76 -0.66
N LEU A 268 -53.66 62.66 0.00
CA LEU A 268 -54.36 61.38 -0.10
C LEU A 268 -55.77 61.44 0.50
N GLU A 269 -55.95 62.13 1.63
CA GLU A 269 -57.26 62.38 2.22
C GLU A 269 -58.15 63.28 1.34
N SER A 270 -57.54 64.25 0.65
CA SER A 270 -58.24 65.08 -0.35
C SER A 270 -58.71 64.23 -1.54
N CYS A 271 -57.85 63.36 -2.08
CA CYS A 271 -58.20 62.39 -3.11
C CYS A 271 -59.34 61.46 -2.67
N ARG A 272 -59.29 60.96 -1.44
CA ARG A 272 -60.33 60.10 -0.86
C ARG A 272 -61.69 60.80 -0.83
N ARG A 273 -61.72 62.07 -0.41
CA ARG A 273 -62.94 62.89 -0.42
C ARG A 273 -63.45 63.14 -1.83
N LEU A 274 -62.59 63.56 -2.76
CA LEU A 274 -62.98 63.88 -4.14
C LEU A 274 -63.49 62.66 -4.92
N LEU A 275 -62.90 61.49 -4.68
CA LEU A 275 -63.32 60.23 -5.32
C LEU A 275 -64.64 59.72 -4.74
N MET A 276 -64.86 59.85 -3.43
CA MET A 276 -66.12 59.45 -2.78
C MET A 276 -67.27 60.42 -3.11
N GLU A 277 -67.00 61.71 -3.26
CA GLU A 277 -67.99 62.71 -3.67
C GLU A 277 -68.42 62.51 -5.14
N LYS A 278 -67.49 62.11 -6.02
CA LYS A 278 -67.81 61.77 -7.42
C LYS A 278 -68.54 60.43 -7.59
N ALA A 279 -68.25 59.44 -6.75
CA ALA A 279 -68.91 58.13 -6.82
C ALA A 279 -70.40 58.17 -6.38
N ALA A 280 -70.84 59.24 -5.70
CA ALA A 280 -72.21 59.41 -5.24
C ALA A 280 -73.18 60.05 -6.26
N ALA A 281 -72.71 60.41 -7.47
CA ALA A 281 -73.56 60.96 -8.52
C ALA A 281 -74.15 59.86 -9.44
N PRO A 282 -75.47 59.86 -9.73
CA PRO A 282 -76.09 58.81 -10.55
C PRO A 282 -75.63 58.88 -12.03
N PRO A 283 -75.44 57.74 -12.71
CA PRO A 283 -74.92 57.70 -14.07
C PRO A 283 -75.96 58.19 -15.11
N PRO A 284 -75.54 58.89 -16.20
CA PRO A 284 -76.42 59.23 -17.31
C PRO A 284 -76.69 58.03 -18.22
N VAL A 285 -77.94 57.91 -18.66
CA VAL A 285 -78.45 56.91 -19.60
C VAL A 285 -78.00 57.24 -21.03
N SER A 286 -77.51 56.25 -21.79
CA SER A 286 -77.54 56.30 -23.26
C SER A 286 -77.56 54.92 -23.91
N ASP A 287 -78.44 54.84 -24.92
CA ASP A 287 -78.88 53.71 -25.74
C ASP A 287 -77.97 53.42 -26.96
N GLN A 288 -78.23 52.24 -27.56
CA GLN A 288 -77.95 51.75 -28.93
C GLN A 288 -76.55 51.17 -29.23
N ALA A 289 -76.35 50.13 -30.06
CA ALA A 289 -77.14 49.05 -30.67
C ALA A 289 -76.16 48.22 -31.55
N GLY A 290 -76.35 46.90 -31.72
CA GLY A 290 -75.80 46.13 -32.85
C GLY A 290 -75.13 44.77 -32.54
N ALA A 291 -75.85 43.67 -32.84
CA ALA A 291 -75.39 42.26 -32.91
C ALA A 291 -74.97 41.88 -34.37
N PRO A 292 -74.77 40.60 -34.81
CA PRO A 292 -74.58 39.28 -34.14
C PRO A 292 -73.33 38.48 -34.63
N THR A 293 -72.69 37.61 -33.84
CA THR A 293 -72.90 36.14 -33.59
C THR A 293 -72.78 35.19 -34.79
N GLU A 294 -71.68 34.43 -34.86
CA GLU A 294 -71.58 33.13 -35.56
C GLU A 294 -70.97 32.05 -34.64
N ARG A 295 -71.63 30.89 -34.60
CA ARG A 295 -71.23 29.63 -33.92
C ARG A 295 -70.29 28.81 -34.82
N PRO A 296 -69.55 27.84 -34.26
CA PRO A 296 -69.87 26.46 -34.64
C PRO A 296 -69.87 25.43 -33.50
N GLN A 297 -70.49 24.29 -33.80
CA GLN A 297 -70.87 23.13 -32.99
C GLN A 297 -69.79 22.02 -32.93
N PRO A 298 -69.99 20.92 -32.15
CA PRO A 298 -68.92 20.11 -31.54
C PRO A 298 -68.63 18.71 -32.16
N LEU A 299 -67.42 18.21 -31.82
CA LEU A 299 -66.89 16.81 -31.67
C LEU A 299 -66.92 15.83 -32.88
N PRO A 300 -65.88 14.98 -33.03
CA PRO A 300 -65.92 13.68 -32.37
C PRO A 300 -64.60 13.16 -31.74
N ARG A 301 -64.84 12.21 -30.85
CA ARG A 301 -64.01 11.33 -30.01
C ARG A 301 -63.13 10.36 -30.83
N VAL A 302 -61.85 10.21 -30.47
CA VAL A 302 -61.01 9.05 -30.84
C VAL A 302 -60.19 8.62 -29.62
N GLU A 303 -60.16 7.32 -29.43
CA GLU A 303 -59.63 6.51 -28.33
C GLU A 303 -58.11 6.54 -28.23
N LEU A 304 -57.58 6.53 -27.00
CA LEU A 304 -56.21 6.08 -26.70
C LEU A 304 -56.24 5.30 -25.38
N GLU A 305 -55.86 4.03 -25.48
CA GLU A 305 -55.62 3.05 -24.41
C GLU A 305 -54.10 3.01 -24.10
N PRO A 306 -53.58 2.27 -23.10
CA PRO A 306 -53.22 2.81 -21.79
C PRO A 306 -51.72 2.73 -21.45
N GLU A 307 -51.28 3.49 -20.43
CA GLU A 307 -50.02 3.27 -19.71
C GLU A 307 -50.22 2.37 -18.47
N PRO A 308 -49.17 1.64 -18.01
CA PRO A 308 -49.29 0.63 -16.98
C PRO A 308 -49.23 1.19 -15.54
N SER A 309 -50.03 0.56 -14.70
CA SER A 309 -50.12 0.72 -13.25
C SER A 309 -48.83 0.35 -12.51
N LEU A 310 -48.44 1.13 -11.51
CA LEU A 310 -47.71 0.63 -10.35
C LEU A 310 -48.40 1.13 -9.07
N GLU A 311 -48.74 0.14 -8.26
CA GLU A 311 -49.45 0.21 -6.99
C GLU A 311 -48.61 0.95 -5.93
N TYR A 312 -49.24 1.88 -5.21
CA TYR A 312 -48.78 2.37 -3.92
C TYR A 312 -49.76 1.85 -2.85
N GLU A 313 -49.27 1.01 -1.95
CA GLU A 313 -49.94 0.68 -0.69
C GLU A 313 -49.81 1.86 0.30
N GLU A 314 -50.94 2.41 0.69
CA GLU A 314 -51.11 3.27 1.87
C GLU A 314 -51.26 2.42 3.13
N GLN A 315 -50.53 2.76 4.20
CA GLN A 315 -51.00 2.57 5.58
C GLN A 315 -50.47 3.69 6.51
N PRO A 316 -51.17 3.98 7.63
CA PRO A 316 -51.47 5.35 8.08
C PRO A 316 -50.60 5.85 9.25
N PRO A 317 -50.69 7.15 9.61
CA PRO A 317 -49.98 7.70 10.77
C PRO A 317 -50.83 7.56 12.04
N ALA A 318 -50.18 7.20 13.15
CA ALA A 318 -50.76 7.33 14.48
C ALA A 318 -49.74 7.85 15.49
N SER A 319 -50.19 8.89 16.20
CA SER A 319 -49.89 9.22 17.59
C SER A 319 -48.68 10.11 17.93
N ALA A 320 -49.05 11.31 18.40
CA ALA A 320 -48.30 12.19 19.29
C ALA A 320 -47.86 11.49 20.59
N PRO A 321 -46.84 12.02 21.30
CA PRO A 321 -47.12 12.84 22.50
C PRO A 321 -46.12 14.02 22.64
N ALA A 322 -46.58 15.22 23.04
CA ALA A 322 -46.78 15.74 24.41
C ALA A 322 -45.60 16.60 24.90
N GLN A 323 -45.99 17.75 25.45
CA GLN A 323 -45.15 18.82 25.98
C GLN A 323 -44.40 18.39 27.25
N GLU A 324 -43.15 18.82 27.38
CA GLU A 324 -42.51 19.08 28.68
C GLU A 324 -41.53 20.25 28.53
N GLU A 325 -41.66 21.24 29.42
CA GLU A 325 -40.83 22.44 29.56
C GLU A 325 -40.15 22.37 30.96
N PRO A 326 -39.21 23.26 31.31
CA PRO A 326 -37.76 23.07 31.42
C PRO A 326 -37.26 22.85 32.88
N PRO A 327 -35.92 22.86 33.14
CA PRO A 327 -35.41 24.06 33.79
C PRO A 327 -33.98 24.51 33.40
N ALA A 328 -33.73 25.76 33.78
CA ALA A 328 -32.52 26.56 33.64
C ALA A 328 -31.25 26.01 34.31
N SER A 329 -30.08 26.38 33.76
CA SER A 329 -29.00 27.10 34.49
C SER A 329 -27.77 27.33 33.59
N ALA A 330 -27.34 28.59 33.51
CA ALA A 330 -25.97 28.98 33.14
C ALA A 330 -24.99 28.64 34.29
N PRO A 331 -23.64 28.63 34.13
CA PRO A 331 -22.89 29.86 33.88
C PRO A 331 -21.61 29.74 33.01
N ALA A 332 -21.07 30.94 32.81
CA ALA A 332 -19.86 31.44 32.16
C ALA A 332 -18.52 30.71 32.37
N GLN A 333 -17.67 30.88 31.34
CA GLN A 333 -16.22 31.23 31.31
C GLN A 333 -15.28 30.64 32.36
N ASP A 334 -14.19 30.00 31.90
CA ASP A 334 -12.84 30.58 32.06
C ASP A 334 -11.75 29.82 31.30
N GLN A 335 -10.84 30.60 30.69
CA GLN A 335 -9.55 30.17 30.15
C GLN A 335 -8.62 29.71 31.29
N PRO A 336 -7.53 28.99 30.96
CA PRO A 336 -6.28 29.25 31.67
C PRO A 336 -5.13 29.59 30.70
N PRO A 337 -4.24 30.54 31.09
CA PRO A 337 -3.05 30.87 30.34
C PRO A 337 -1.84 30.01 30.74
N ALA A 338 -0.82 30.10 29.90
CA ALA A 338 0.52 29.56 30.08
C ALA A 338 1.21 30.02 31.38
N SER A 339 2.04 29.15 31.96
CA SER A 339 3.37 29.48 32.52
C SER A 339 4.10 28.20 32.99
N ALA A 340 5.38 28.10 32.64
CA ALA A 340 6.42 27.34 33.34
C ALA A 340 7.34 28.37 34.06
N PRO A 341 8.46 28.01 34.72
CA PRO A 341 8.82 26.83 35.53
C PRO A 341 9.34 27.27 36.93
N VAL A 342 9.39 26.37 37.94
CA VAL A 342 10.26 26.54 39.13
C VAL A 342 10.76 25.17 39.63
N GLU A 343 12.05 25.17 39.97
CA GLU A 343 12.87 24.13 40.58
C GLU A 343 12.33 23.64 41.94
N ASP A 344 12.58 22.37 42.28
CA ASP A 344 13.11 22.02 43.61
C ASP A 344 13.59 20.55 43.65
N GLN A 345 14.84 20.38 44.09
CA GLN A 345 15.37 19.13 44.64
C GLN A 345 14.78 18.92 46.06
N PRO A 346 14.79 17.69 46.60
CA PRO A 346 15.89 17.39 47.53
C PRO A 346 16.41 15.94 47.50
N SER A 347 17.56 15.82 48.14
CA SER A 347 18.49 14.71 48.28
C SER A 347 18.11 13.70 49.39
N SER A 348 18.57 12.43 49.23
CA SER A 348 19.04 11.45 50.25
C SER A 348 18.06 11.00 51.37
N THR A 349 17.96 9.74 51.85
CA THR A 349 18.99 8.73 52.21
C THR A 349 18.31 7.39 52.61
N ASP A 350 19.06 6.28 52.53
CA ASP A 350 19.03 5.03 53.34
C ASP A 350 17.99 3.88 53.16
N ALA A 351 18.41 2.85 52.39
CA ALA A 351 18.66 1.40 52.69
C ALA A 351 17.77 0.60 53.70
N PRO A 352 17.73 -0.78 53.70
CA PRO A 352 18.60 -1.75 53.00
C PRO A 352 17.93 -3.00 52.34
N SER A 353 18.82 -3.77 51.68
CA SER A 353 18.77 -5.05 50.94
C SER A 353 18.08 -6.27 51.61
N PRO A 354 17.81 -7.37 50.85
CA PRO A 354 18.82 -8.44 50.60
C PRO A 354 18.88 -8.91 49.11
N ALA A 355 20.07 -9.03 48.49
CA ALA A 355 20.96 -10.22 48.41
C ALA A 355 20.31 -11.46 47.73
N ALA A 356 20.57 -11.64 46.42
CA ALA A 356 21.46 -12.64 45.79
C ALA A 356 20.86 -14.07 45.74
N VAL A 357 20.87 -14.81 44.62
CA VAL A 357 22.04 -15.58 44.14
C VAL A 357 21.69 -16.19 42.76
N ALA A 358 22.61 -16.06 41.79
CA ALA A 358 22.67 -16.87 40.55
C ALA A 358 23.29 -18.26 40.84
N PRO A 359 23.12 -19.28 39.98
CA PRO A 359 24.24 -19.54 39.05
C PRO A 359 23.87 -20.16 37.68
N SER A 360 24.78 -19.87 36.75
CA SER A 360 25.28 -20.63 35.57
C SER A 360 24.81 -22.07 35.33
N GLY A 361 24.52 -22.38 34.05
CA GLY A 361 24.51 -23.75 33.49
C GLY A 361 25.92 -24.28 33.20
N PRO A 362 26.16 -25.06 32.11
CA PRO A 362 25.33 -26.09 31.49
C PRO A 362 26.10 -27.43 31.35
N ALA A 363 25.42 -28.53 31.01
CA ALA A 363 26.08 -29.73 30.48
C ALA A 363 25.15 -30.52 29.55
N ALA A 364 25.69 -30.91 28.40
CA ALA A 364 25.17 -31.84 27.40
C ALA A 364 26.29 -32.88 27.12
N PRO A 365 26.12 -33.91 26.27
CA PRO A 365 25.02 -34.86 26.00
C PRO A 365 25.56 -36.32 26.17
N PRO A 366 24.96 -37.42 25.62
CA PRO A 366 25.11 -37.76 24.20
C PRO A 366 23.88 -38.44 23.54
N ALA A 367 23.96 -38.64 22.23
CA ALA A 367 22.95 -39.16 21.30
C ALA A 367 23.00 -40.68 21.12
N ASP A 368 21.93 -41.30 20.58
CA ASP A 368 22.00 -42.44 19.65
C ASP A 368 20.69 -42.75 18.86
N ILE A 369 20.83 -42.71 17.53
CA ILE A 369 20.33 -43.54 16.39
C ILE A 369 19.07 -44.45 16.55
N VAL A 370 18.14 -44.42 15.56
CA VAL A 370 17.76 -45.52 14.62
C VAL A 370 16.46 -45.21 13.80
N ARG A 371 16.56 -45.44 12.48
CA ARG A 371 15.56 -45.30 11.39
C ARG A 371 14.45 -46.40 11.40
N ALA A 372 13.30 -46.10 10.76
CA ALA A 372 12.55 -47.06 9.94
C ALA A 372 11.69 -46.38 8.85
N PRO A 373 11.36 -47.07 7.72
CA PRO A 373 11.17 -46.46 6.40
C PRO A 373 9.74 -46.55 5.83
N ARG A 374 9.47 -45.79 4.74
CA ARG A 374 8.75 -46.17 3.50
C ARG A 374 8.16 -44.94 2.80
N LEU A 375 8.69 -44.58 1.63
CA LEU A 375 8.01 -43.78 0.58
C LEU A 375 8.89 -43.80 -0.67
N ALA A 376 8.91 -44.95 -1.36
CA ALA A 376 9.74 -45.18 -2.55
C ALA A 376 9.04 -44.84 -3.88
N GLU A 377 7.77 -44.44 -3.88
CA GLU A 377 6.99 -44.28 -5.11
C GLU A 377 6.64 -42.82 -5.48
N THR A 378 6.96 -41.84 -4.61
CA THR A 378 6.73 -40.41 -4.89
C THR A 378 7.99 -39.66 -5.34
N THR A 379 9.17 -40.25 -5.13
CA THR A 379 10.48 -39.62 -5.41
C THR A 379 10.82 -39.56 -6.90
N THR A 380 10.35 -40.55 -7.68
CA THR A 380 10.68 -40.68 -9.11
C THR A 380 10.04 -39.59 -9.98
N ARG A 381 8.84 -39.10 -9.62
CA ARG A 381 8.19 -37.97 -10.32
C ARG A 381 8.74 -36.61 -9.93
N ALA A 382 9.32 -36.48 -8.73
CA ALA A 382 9.97 -35.25 -8.30
C ALA A 382 11.35 -35.08 -8.99
N GLN A 383 12.12 -36.17 -9.14
CA GLN A 383 13.44 -36.14 -9.80
C GLN A 383 13.38 -35.71 -11.27
N ASP A 384 12.39 -36.17 -12.04
CA ASP A 384 12.20 -35.77 -13.45
C ASP A 384 11.82 -34.28 -13.61
N PHE A 385 11.22 -33.68 -12.58
CA PHE A 385 10.88 -32.26 -12.54
C PHE A 385 12.11 -31.39 -12.24
N PHE A 386 13.00 -31.83 -11.34
CA PHE A 386 14.21 -31.08 -10.97
C PHE A 386 15.29 -31.07 -12.06
N GLN A 387 15.42 -32.14 -12.86
CA GLN A 387 16.36 -32.13 -14.00
C GLN A 387 15.98 -31.10 -15.09
N ARG A 388 14.73 -30.62 -15.12
CA ARG A 388 14.25 -29.60 -16.09
C ARG A 388 14.38 -28.15 -15.59
N LEU A 389 14.68 -27.93 -14.31
CA LEU A 389 14.86 -26.59 -13.72
C LEU A 389 16.32 -26.11 -13.71
N LEU A 390 17.27 -26.94 -14.12
CA LEU A 390 18.66 -26.55 -14.35
C LEU A 390 18.79 -25.95 -15.76
N PRO A 391 19.33 -24.74 -15.93
CA PRO A 391 19.55 -24.18 -17.26
C PRO A 391 20.57 -25.02 -18.05
N ALA A 392 20.10 -25.72 -19.08
CA ALA A 392 20.94 -26.31 -20.11
C ALA A 392 21.43 -25.21 -21.05
N SER A 393 22.48 -24.50 -20.68
CA SER A 393 23.16 -23.57 -21.59
C SER A 393 24.68 -23.65 -21.44
N ILE A 394 25.28 -24.70 -22.00
CA ILE A 394 26.63 -24.61 -22.57
C ILE A 394 26.46 -24.95 -24.05
N GLY A 395 26.10 -23.91 -24.81
CA GLY A 395 26.06 -23.95 -26.26
C GLY A 395 27.47 -24.09 -26.82
N LYS A 396 27.63 -25.07 -27.70
CA LYS A 396 28.77 -25.31 -28.59
C LYS A 396 29.35 -24.00 -29.16
N SER A 397 30.63 -23.72 -28.91
CA SER A 397 31.39 -22.74 -29.68
C SER A 397 31.73 -23.29 -31.06
N ALA A 398 31.36 -22.57 -32.11
CA ALA A 398 31.84 -22.80 -33.47
C ALA A 398 33.35 -22.48 -33.60
N PRO A 399 34.08 -23.11 -34.53
CA PRO A 399 35.53 -22.93 -34.67
C PRO A 399 35.86 -21.66 -35.46
N ALA A 400 36.81 -20.87 -34.97
CA ALA A 400 37.41 -19.75 -35.69
C ALA A 400 38.84 -20.12 -36.17
N PRO A 401 39.34 -19.50 -37.26
CA PRO A 401 40.29 -20.10 -38.19
C PRO A 401 41.76 -19.99 -37.78
N ALA A 402 42.55 -20.88 -38.36
CA ALA A 402 43.98 -21.05 -38.17
C ALA A 402 44.83 -19.83 -38.56
N ALA A 403 45.89 -19.59 -37.78
CA ALA A 403 47.02 -18.73 -38.11
C ALA A 403 48.32 -19.37 -37.52
N PRO A 404 49.53 -19.02 -37.99
CA PRO A 404 50.48 -19.93 -38.64
C PRO A 404 51.54 -20.53 -37.68
N PRO A 405 52.34 -21.53 -38.12
CA PRO A 405 53.26 -22.23 -37.25
C PRO A 405 54.54 -21.41 -37.04
N ALA A 406 54.77 -20.97 -35.79
CA ALA A 406 56.09 -20.53 -35.36
C ALA A 406 56.77 -21.69 -34.61
N SER A 407 57.79 -22.23 -35.26
CA SER A 407 58.72 -23.21 -34.72
C SER A 407 59.43 -22.69 -33.48
N SER A 408 59.22 -23.34 -32.33
CA SER A 408 60.22 -23.40 -31.25
C SER A 408 60.10 -24.74 -30.55
N SER A 409 61.22 -25.40 -30.31
CA SER A 409 61.33 -26.72 -29.69
C SER A 409 60.56 -26.82 -28.37
N PRO A 410 59.96 -27.99 -28.05
CA PRO A 410 59.20 -28.18 -26.82
C PRO A 410 60.16 -28.26 -25.64
N ALA A 411 59.98 -27.38 -24.65
CA ALA A 411 60.42 -27.65 -23.29
C ALA A 411 59.61 -28.86 -22.76
N PRO A 412 60.21 -29.75 -21.94
CA PRO A 412 59.50 -30.90 -21.41
C PRO A 412 58.30 -30.44 -20.57
N ASP A 413 57.13 -30.97 -20.90
CA ASP A 413 55.85 -30.62 -20.28
C ASP A 413 55.83 -31.15 -18.83
N LEU A 414 56.22 -30.29 -17.87
CA LEU A 414 56.28 -30.58 -16.42
C LEU A 414 54.90 -30.55 -15.73
N ARG A 415 53.83 -30.22 -16.47
CA ARG A 415 52.45 -30.12 -15.95
C ARG A 415 51.94 -31.41 -15.29
N PRO A 416 52.06 -32.61 -15.90
CA PRO A 416 51.57 -33.86 -15.29
C PRO A 416 52.33 -34.29 -14.03
N ALA A 417 53.59 -33.87 -13.86
CA ALA A 417 54.37 -34.19 -12.65
C ALA A 417 53.89 -33.36 -11.44
N ARG A 418 53.68 -32.06 -11.65
CA ARG A 418 53.17 -31.15 -10.60
C ARG A 418 51.73 -31.47 -10.19
N GLU A 419 50.88 -31.90 -11.13
CA GLU A 419 49.52 -32.34 -10.82
C GLU A 419 49.50 -33.64 -10.00
N ARG A 420 50.39 -34.60 -10.30
CA ARG A 420 50.55 -35.82 -9.49
C ARG A 420 51.06 -35.53 -8.09
N GLU A 421 51.99 -34.59 -7.96
CA GLU A 421 52.51 -34.15 -6.66
C GLU A 421 51.41 -33.48 -5.83
N LEU A 422 50.62 -32.59 -6.43
CA LEU A 422 49.48 -31.96 -5.77
C LEU A 422 48.44 -32.99 -5.31
N LEU A 423 48.10 -33.96 -6.17
CA LEU A 423 47.17 -35.03 -5.81
C LEU A 423 47.71 -35.89 -4.64
N ALA A 424 49.01 -36.19 -4.62
CA ALA A 424 49.64 -36.90 -3.52
C ALA A 424 49.59 -36.08 -2.21
N GLN A 425 49.80 -34.77 -2.29
CA GLN A 425 49.69 -33.87 -1.13
C GLN A 425 48.24 -33.75 -0.63
N VAL A 426 47.25 -33.68 -1.53
CA VAL A 426 45.83 -33.69 -1.16
C VAL A 426 45.46 -35.02 -0.49
N GLN A 427 45.94 -36.16 -1.01
CA GLN A 427 45.72 -37.47 -0.38
C GLN A 427 46.38 -37.57 0.99
N ALA A 428 47.58 -37.03 1.17
CA ALA A 428 48.23 -36.97 2.48
C ALA A 428 47.40 -36.16 3.48
N GLY A 429 46.86 -35.00 3.07
CA GLY A 429 45.95 -34.22 3.90
C GLY A 429 44.65 -34.95 4.25
N ARG A 430 44.06 -35.70 3.31
CA ARG A 430 42.87 -36.53 3.56
C ARG A 430 43.16 -37.65 4.56
N ARG A 431 44.33 -38.30 4.49
CA ARG A 431 44.74 -39.32 5.48
C ARG A 431 44.84 -38.75 6.90
N LEU A 432 45.35 -37.53 7.06
CA LEU A 432 45.38 -36.87 8.38
C LEU A 432 43.97 -36.66 8.96
N LEU A 433 42.97 -36.38 8.11
CA LEU A 433 41.56 -36.32 8.55
C LEU A 433 41.02 -37.70 8.95
N GLU A 434 41.34 -38.75 8.18
CA GLU A 434 40.94 -40.13 8.48
C GLU A 434 41.58 -40.65 9.77
N GLU A 435 42.82 -40.25 10.05
CA GLU A 435 43.56 -40.56 11.28
C GLU A 435 43.02 -39.80 12.51
N GLY A 436 42.12 -38.84 12.32
CA GLY A 436 41.48 -38.08 13.39
C GLY A 436 42.31 -36.90 13.91
N ASP A 437 43.27 -36.38 13.11
CA ASP A 437 44.05 -35.18 13.42
C ASP A 437 43.64 -34.00 12.52
N PRO A 438 42.50 -33.34 12.83
CA PRO A 438 41.95 -32.30 11.98
C PRO A 438 42.77 -31.00 11.99
N GLU A 439 43.56 -30.75 13.04
CA GLU A 439 44.43 -29.56 13.14
C GLU A 439 45.68 -29.71 12.28
N ALA A 440 46.31 -30.89 12.27
CA ALA A 440 47.40 -31.17 11.35
C ALA A 440 46.94 -31.12 9.88
N ALA A 441 45.77 -31.69 9.59
CA ALA A 441 45.16 -31.59 8.27
C ALA A 441 44.85 -30.13 7.87
N LEU A 442 44.32 -29.33 8.81
CA LEU A 442 44.03 -27.91 8.58
C LEU A 442 45.30 -27.14 8.22
N ALA A 443 46.37 -27.27 9.00
CA ALA A 443 47.64 -26.61 8.74
C ALA A 443 48.21 -26.99 7.35
N HIS A 444 48.08 -28.27 6.97
CA HIS A 444 48.49 -28.77 5.66
C HIS A 444 47.66 -28.16 4.52
N PHE A 445 46.33 -28.15 4.62
CA PHE A 445 45.46 -27.58 3.59
C PHE A 445 45.54 -26.04 3.51
N GLU A 446 45.79 -25.33 4.62
CA GLU A 446 46.07 -23.89 4.59
C GLU A 446 47.37 -23.56 3.83
N GLN A 447 48.38 -24.42 3.96
CA GLN A 447 49.62 -24.29 3.19
C GLN A 447 49.39 -24.56 1.69
N LEU A 448 48.58 -25.58 1.36
CA LEU A 448 48.21 -25.89 -0.01
C LEU A 448 47.35 -24.79 -0.64
N GLU A 449 46.43 -24.20 0.11
CA GLU A 449 45.58 -23.11 -0.40
C GLU A 449 46.41 -21.88 -0.78
N LYS A 450 47.45 -21.55 0.00
CA LYS A 450 48.39 -20.46 -0.33
C LYS A 450 49.13 -20.71 -1.64
N GLN A 451 49.32 -21.96 -2.03
CA GLN A 451 49.99 -22.34 -3.27
C GLN A 451 49.03 -22.47 -4.45
N ARG A 452 47.81 -22.97 -4.22
CA ARG A 452 46.82 -23.38 -5.24
C ARG A 452 45.39 -23.11 -4.79
N SER A 453 45.02 -21.83 -4.65
CA SER A 453 43.67 -21.42 -4.23
C SER A 453 42.56 -21.69 -5.26
N ASP A 454 42.96 -22.03 -6.48
CA ASP A 454 42.11 -22.36 -7.64
C ASP A 454 41.71 -23.84 -7.71
N CYS A 455 42.44 -24.73 -7.00
CA CYS A 455 42.19 -26.17 -7.00
C CYS A 455 41.02 -26.54 -6.07
N LEU A 456 39.96 -27.14 -6.62
CA LEU A 456 38.74 -27.47 -5.88
C LEU A 456 39.00 -28.53 -4.80
N GLU A 457 39.88 -29.50 -5.06
CA GLU A 457 40.20 -30.56 -4.12
C GLU A 457 40.93 -30.03 -2.88
N VAL A 458 41.76 -28.99 -3.04
CA VAL A 458 42.42 -28.28 -1.93
C VAL A 458 41.40 -27.51 -1.10
N VAL A 459 40.48 -26.79 -1.76
CA VAL A 459 39.42 -26.03 -1.07
C VAL A 459 38.44 -26.96 -0.35
N LEU A 460 38.12 -28.12 -0.94
CA LEU A 460 37.29 -29.16 -0.33
C LEU A 460 37.98 -29.79 0.89
N GLY A 461 39.28 -30.12 0.78
CA GLY A 461 40.07 -30.60 1.91
C GLY A 461 40.11 -29.61 3.06
N LEU A 462 40.37 -28.33 2.76
CA LEU A 462 40.34 -27.24 3.74
C LEU A 462 38.97 -27.12 4.41
N PHE A 463 37.89 -27.19 3.64
CA PHE A 463 36.52 -27.15 4.16
C PHE A 463 36.25 -28.29 5.16
N HIS A 464 36.63 -29.52 4.83
CA HIS A 464 36.45 -30.66 5.74
C HIS A 464 37.32 -30.53 7.00
N SER A 465 38.56 -30.05 6.88
CA SER A 465 39.42 -29.80 8.05
C SER A 465 38.86 -28.73 8.98
N LEU A 466 38.34 -27.63 8.43
CA LEU A 466 37.69 -26.58 9.22
C LEU A 466 36.41 -27.09 9.91
N THR A 467 35.63 -27.92 9.21
CA THR A 467 34.42 -28.55 9.75
C THR A 467 34.75 -29.50 10.89
N ALA A 468 35.76 -30.36 10.72
CA ALA A 468 36.23 -31.29 11.75
C ALA A 468 36.80 -30.57 12.98
N SER A 469 37.48 -29.44 12.77
CA SER A 469 38.00 -28.57 13.83
C SER A 469 36.95 -27.65 14.46
N ARG A 470 35.67 -27.78 14.06
CA ARG A 470 34.53 -26.96 14.55
C ARG A 470 34.70 -25.45 14.34
N GLN A 471 35.47 -25.03 13.33
CA GLN A 471 35.66 -23.62 12.98
C GLN A 471 34.54 -23.17 12.02
N TRP A 472 33.29 -23.16 12.47
CA TRP A 472 32.08 -23.05 11.63
C TRP A 472 32.02 -21.81 10.74
N VAL A 473 32.42 -20.65 11.26
CA VAL A 473 32.41 -19.39 10.50
C VAL A 473 33.38 -19.44 9.33
N ARG A 474 34.59 -19.99 9.54
CA ARG A 474 35.58 -20.17 8.48
C ARG A 474 35.17 -21.27 7.51
N ALA A 475 34.64 -22.38 8.03
CA ALA A 475 34.11 -23.48 7.23
C ALA A 475 33.00 -22.99 6.29
N HIS A 476 32.08 -22.14 6.77
CA HIS A 476 31.04 -21.54 5.93
C HIS A 476 31.62 -20.71 4.79
N ALA A 477 32.58 -19.83 5.09
CA ALA A 477 33.19 -18.96 4.09
C ALA A 477 33.95 -19.74 3.00
N VAL A 478 34.66 -20.80 3.38
CA VAL A 478 35.36 -21.70 2.43
C VAL A 478 34.35 -22.55 1.66
N GLY A 479 33.37 -23.13 2.34
CA GLY A 479 32.32 -23.96 1.75
C GLY A 479 31.51 -23.22 0.68
N ALA A 480 31.17 -21.95 0.92
CA ALA A 480 30.47 -21.12 -0.06
C ALA A 480 31.20 -21.03 -1.43
N ARG A 481 32.53 -21.22 -1.47
CA ARG A 481 33.30 -21.25 -2.72
C ARG A 481 33.14 -22.54 -3.52
N LEU A 482 32.67 -23.62 -2.90
CA LEU A 482 32.48 -24.95 -3.48
C LEU A 482 31.06 -25.16 -4.02
N TYR A 483 30.11 -24.32 -3.62
CA TYR A 483 28.70 -24.45 -4.00
C TYR A 483 28.50 -24.52 -5.52
N GLY A 484 27.83 -25.57 -5.99
CA GLY A 484 27.53 -25.80 -7.40
C GLY A 484 28.73 -26.26 -8.27
N LYS A 485 29.92 -26.48 -7.69
CA LYS A 485 31.13 -26.88 -8.44
C LYS A 485 31.44 -28.37 -8.37
N LEU A 486 30.97 -29.05 -7.33
CA LEU A 486 31.20 -30.49 -7.09
C LEU A 486 30.15 -31.35 -7.80
N ARG A 487 30.47 -32.63 -8.05
CA ARG A 487 29.56 -33.61 -8.69
C ARG A 487 29.70 -34.98 -8.03
N GLY A 488 28.65 -35.80 -8.14
CA GLY A 488 28.64 -37.17 -7.60
C GLY A 488 28.75 -37.19 -6.07
N ASP A 489 29.41 -38.22 -5.54
CA ASP A 489 29.52 -38.48 -4.10
C ASP A 489 30.15 -37.30 -3.33
N GLU A 490 31.16 -36.64 -3.91
CA GLU A 490 31.79 -35.46 -3.28
C GLU A 490 30.80 -34.29 -3.08
N ALA A 491 29.77 -34.18 -3.94
CA ALA A 491 28.74 -33.16 -3.78
C ALA A 491 27.74 -33.49 -2.66
N ASP A 492 27.49 -34.77 -2.42
CA ASP A 492 26.62 -35.23 -1.33
C ASP A 492 27.36 -35.12 0.01
N ASP A 493 28.62 -35.53 0.09
CA ASP A 493 29.48 -35.35 1.28
C ASP A 493 29.62 -33.87 1.66
N TYR A 494 29.85 -33.01 0.66
CA TYR A 494 29.88 -31.55 0.86
C TYR A 494 28.53 -31.04 1.37
N ARG A 495 27.40 -31.53 0.82
CA ARG A 495 26.06 -31.08 1.23
C ARG A 495 25.77 -31.43 2.68
N ASP A 496 26.12 -32.64 3.10
CA ASP A 496 25.91 -33.10 4.48
C ASP A 496 26.79 -32.31 5.45
N ALA A 497 28.08 -32.14 5.13
CA ALA A 497 29.00 -31.34 5.93
C ALA A 497 28.57 -29.86 6.01
N MET A 498 28.19 -29.24 4.89
CA MET A 498 27.74 -27.85 4.86
C MET A 498 26.40 -27.65 5.58
N THR A 499 25.51 -28.65 5.53
CA THR A 499 24.27 -28.65 6.32
C THR A 499 24.58 -28.66 7.82
N ALA A 500 25.58 -29.44 8.27
CA ALA A 500 26.03 -29.42 9.66
C ALA A 500 26.60 -28.06 10.07
N VAL A 501 27.52 -27.50 9.26
CA VAL A 501 28.12 -26.17 9.48
C VAL A 501 27.05 -25.09 9.63
N LEU A 502 26.06 -25.07 8.73
CA LEU A 502 24.99 -24.08 8.75
C LEU A 502 24.04 -24.26 9.95
N LYS A 503 23.77 -25.50 10.39
CA LYS A 503 22.95 -25.76 11.60
C LYS A 503 23.62 -25.26 12.87
N GLU A 504 24.91 -25.54 13.03
CA GLU A 504 25.68 -25.03 14.18
C GLU A 504 25.70 -23.50 14.18
N ARG A 505 25.98 -22.90 13.01
CA ARG A 505 25.95 -21.44 12.85
C ARG A 505 24.58 -20.85 13.17
N LEU A 506 23.49 -21.51 12.77
CA LEU A 506 22.14 -21.06 13.09
C LEU A 506 21.89 -20.97 14.60
N GLY A 507 22.51 -21.86 15.40
CA GLY A 507 22.44 -21.85 16.87
C GLY A 507 23.23 -20.70 17.52
N GLU A 508 24.27 -20.20 16.86
CA GLU A 508 25.11 -19.10 17.36
C GLU A 508 24.52 -17.71 17.03
N LEU A 509 23.71 -17.62 15.97
CA LEU A 509 23.18 -16.34 15.48
C LEU A 509 22.04 -15.80 16.34
N ARG A 510 22.18 -14.53 16.77
CA ARG A 510 21.16 -13.79 17.54
C ARG A 510 20.25 -12.90 16.69
N SER A 511 20.67 -12.58 15.47
CA SER A 511 19.94 -11.72 14.54
C SER A 511 18.90 -12.52 13.78
N ALA A 512 17.64 -12.06 13.73
CA ALA A 512 16.59 -12.74 12.97
C ALA A 512 16.86 -12.65 11.46
N ALA A 513 17.36 -11.52 10.95
CA ALA A 513 17.84 -11.38 9.58
C ALA A 513 18.94 -12.40 9.22
N ASP A 514 19.98 -12.54 10.05
CA ASP A 514 21.07 -13.50 9.77
C ASP A 514 20.59 -14.95 9.86
N ARG A 515 19.73 -15.25 10.83
CA ARG A 515 19.09 -16.57 10.93
C ARG A 515 18.24 -16.87 9.71
N LYS A 516 17.48 -15.89 9.21
CA LYS A 516 16.65 -16.00 8.00
C LYS A 516 17.50 -16.28 6.77
N LYS A 517 18.65 -15.60 6.65
CA LYS A 517 19.63 -15.85 5.59
C LYS A 517 20.20 -17.27 5.66
N VAL A 518 20.65 -17.72 6.84
CA VAL A 518 21.18 -19.08 7.03
C VAL A 518 20.11 -20.15 6.77
N LEU A 519 18.85 -19.91 7.17
CA LEU A 519 17.74 -20.81 6.87
C LEU A 519 17.44 -20.91 5.37
N LEU A 520 17.53 -19.80 4.65
CA LEU A 520 17.42 -19.80 3.18
C LEU A 520 18.57 -20.59 2.55
N GLU A 521 19.81 -20.38 2.98
CA GLU A 521 20.98 -21.16 2.50
C GLU A 521 20.82 -22.67 2.80
N LEU A 522 20.33 -23.02 3.99
CA LEU A 522 19.99 -24.40 4.36
C LEU A 522 18.93 -24.99 3.44
N ALA A 523 17.90 -24.22 3.09
CA ALA A 523 16.86 -24.66 2.18
C ALA A 523 17.38 -24.89 0.76
N GLU A 524 18.17 -23.94 0.23
CA GLU A 524 18.77 -24.04 -1.11
C GLU A 524 19.71 -25.25 -1.22
N LEU A 525 20.49 -25.51 -0.17
CA LEU A 525 21.37 -26.68 -0.08
C LEU A 525 20.59 -28.01 -0.07
N ASN A 526 19.38 -28.01 0.49
CA ASN A 526 18.54 -29.19 0.67
C ASN A 526 17.39 -29.29 -0.35
N LEU A 527 17.44 -28.59 -1.49
CA LEU A 527 16.36 -28.66 -2.51
C LEU A 527 16.12 -30.08 -3.06
N VAL A 528 17.13 -30.96 -2.97
CA VAL A 528 17.03 -32.38 -3.35
C VAL A 528 16.14 -33.19 -2.37
N ASP A 529 16.02 -32.73 -1.12
CA ASP A 529 15.03 -33.21 -0.15
C ASP A 529 13.96 -32.12 0.10
N PRO A 530 12.88 -32.09 -0.70
CA PRO A 530 11.82 -31.09 -0.59
C PRO A 530 11.22 -30.95 0.82
N LYS A 531 11.14 -32.05 1.59
CA LYS A 531 10.55 -32.01 2.94
C LYS A 531 11.43 -31.20 3.89
N GLN A 532 12.74 -31.41 3.83
CA GLN A 532 13.69 -30.68 4.65
C GLN A 532 13.83 -29.23 4.21
N ALA A 533 13.89 -28.96 2.90
CA ALA A 533 13.90 -27.60 2.37
C ALA A 533 12.66 -26.80 2.80
N VAL A 534 11.45 -27.36 2.65
CA VAL A 534 10.20 -26.71 3.08
C VAL A 534 10.22 -26.37 4.57
N ARG A 535 10.76 -27.27 5.41
CA ARG A 535 10.88 -27.01 6.86
C ARG A 535 11.73 -25.77 7.15
N TYR A 536 12.88 -25.63 6.48
CA TYR A 536 13.74 -24.45 6.66
C TYR A 536 13.12 -23.18 6.11
N LEU A 537 12.47 -23.25 4.94
CA LEU A 537 11.80 -22.10 4.33
C LEU A 537 10.67 -21.57 5.21
N ARG A 538 9.86 -22.45 5.80
CA ARG A 538 8.80 -22.02 6.74
C ARG A 538 9.37 -21.40 8.01
N GLN A 539 10.48 -21.94 8.52
CA GLN A 539 11.18 -21.31 9.65
C GLN A 539 11.71 -19.92 9.28
N ALA A 540 12.21 -19.74 8.04
CA ALA A 540 12.69 -18.46 7.54
C ALA A 540 11.54 -17.46 7.36
N GLU A 541 10.37 -17.92 6.88
CA GLU A 541 9.17 -17.11 6.69
C GLU A 541 8.64 -16.52 8.01
N LEU A 542 8.70 -17.30 9.10
CA LEU A 542 8.26 -16.86 10.44
C LEU A 542 9.12 -15.73 11.03
N LEU A 543 10.30 -15.46 10.47
CA LEU A 543 11.17 -14.39 10.94
C LEU A 543 10.75 -13.06 10.31
N PRO A 544 10.46 -12.02 11.11
CA PRO A 544 9.87 -10.76 10.61
C PRO A 544 10.84 -9.94 9.77
N ASP A 545 12.14 -10.02 10.04
CA ASP A 545 13.16 -9.20 9.39
C ASP A 545 13.22 -9.41 7.86
N ARG A 546 13.44 -8.31 7.13
CA ARG A 546 13.69 -8.33 5.68
C ARG A 546 15.13 -8.72 5.41
N ILE A 547 15.35 -9.52 4.36
CA ILE A 547 16.68 -9.79 3.81
C ILE A 547 16.64 -9.54 2.30
N PRO A 548 17.77 -9.13 1.67
CA PRO A 548 17.80 -8.82 0.24
C PRO A 548 17.27 -9.95 -0.66
N ASP A 549 17.55 -11.19 -0.28
CA ASP A 549 17.13 -12.40 -1.00
C ASP A 549 15.82 -13.02 -0.47
N GLY A 550 15.06 -12.29 0.34
CA GLY A 550 13.87 -12.82 1.03
C GLY A 550 12.80 -13.34 0.08
N GLY A 551 12.76 -12.79 -1.14
CA GLY A 551 11.88 -13.26 -2.20
C GLY A 551 12.11 -14.69 -2.65
N LYS A 552 13.34 -15.21 -2.51
CA LYS A 552 13.67 -16.60 -2.82
C LYS A 552 12.92 -17.57 -1.90
N ILE A 553 12.62 -17.17 -0.67
CA ILE A 553 11.84 -17.98 0.28
C ILE A 553 10.47 -18.31 -0.34
N TYR A 554 9.76 -17.27 -0.78
CA TYR A 554 8.44 -17.41 -1.41
C TYR A 554 8.49 -18.17 -2.73
N TYR A 555 9.52 -17.93 -3.55
CA TYR A 555 9.72 -18.66 -4.80
C TYR A 555 9.91 -20.16 -4.56
N HIS A 556 10.77 -20.54 -3.62
CA HIS A 556 11.03 -21.94 -3.31
C HIS A 556 9.81 -22.61 -2.65
N LEU A 557 9.11 -21.94 -1.73
CA LEU A 557 7.86 -22.47 -1.16
C LEU A 557 6.80 -22.69 -2.25
N CYS A 558 6.59 -21.71 -3.12
CA CYS A 558 5.65 -21.81 -4.24
C CYS A 558 5.99 -22.98 -5.19
N SER A 559 7.29 -23.24 -5.39
CA SER A 559 7.80 -24.31 -6.24
C SER A 559 7.73 -25.69 -5.60
N LEU A 560 8.18 -25.83 -4.34
CA LEU A 560 8.28 -27.11 -3.64
C LEU A 560 6.93 -27.65 -3.17
N LEU A 561 5.98 -26.76 -2.85
CA LEU A 561 4.63 -27.14 -2.44
C LEU A 561 3.73 -27.52 -3.62
N PHE A 562 4.28 -27.63 -4.84
CA PHE A 562 3.51 -28.07 -6.00
C PHE A 562 2.90 -29.47 -5.79
N GLY A 563 1.58 -29.57 -5.99
CA GLY A 563 0.82 -30.80 -5.76
C GLY A 563 0.42 -31.05 -4.29
N SER A 564 0.81 -30.17 -3.36
CA SER A 564 0.26 -30.19 -2.00
C SER A 564 -1.18 -29.65 -1.98
N GLN A 565 -1.92 -29.98 -0.92
CA GLN A 565 -3.29 -29.47 -0.69
C GLN A 565 -3.33 -28.02 -0.17
N GLU A 566 -2.17 -27.45 0.15
CA GLU A 566 -2.03 -26.12 0.73
C GLU A 566 -2.28 -25.02 -0.31
N ASP A 567 -2.93 -23.93 0.10
CA ASP A 567 -3.07 -22.75 -0.75
C ASP A 567 -1.70 -22.06 -0.91
N ARG A 568 -1.26 -21.95 -2.17
CA ARG A 568 0.03 -21.37 -2.54
C ARG A 568 -0.07 -19.92 -2.97
N THR A 569 -1.27 -19.35 -2.96
CA THR A 569 -1.51 -17.95 -3.35
C THR A 569 -0.66 -16.95 -2.55
N PRO A 570 -0.51 -17.07 -1.21
CA PRO A 570 0.35 -16.16 -0.45
C PRO A 570 1.81 -16.19 -0.91
N TYR A 571 2.35 -17.39 -1.18
CA TYR A 571 3.72 -17.57 -1.65
C TYR A 571 3.90 -17.04 -3.07
N LEU A 572 2.92 -17.22 -3.96
CA LEU A 572 2.96 -16.62 -5.29
C LEU A 572 2.98 -15.08 -5.21
N LEU A 573 2.12 -14.49 -4.39
CA LEU A 573 2.06 -13.03 -4.23
C LEU A 573 3.35 -12.47 -3.61
N GLY A 574 3.91 -13.15 -2.60
CA GLY A 574 5.20 -12.80 -2.00
C GLY A 574 6.33 -12.87 -3.02
N TYR A 575 6.36 -13.94 -3.83
CA TYR A 575 7.32 -14.12 -4.91
C TYR A 575 7.22 -13.01 -5.97
N MET A 576 6.02 -12.70 -6.46
CA MET A 576 5.77 -11.65 -7.45
C MET A 576 6.16 -10.25 -6.94
N ARG A 577 6.14 -10.01 -5.63
CA ARG A 577 6.51 -8.71 -5.06
C ARG A 577 8.01 -8.51 -4.92
N SER A 578 8.76 -9.61 -4.89
CA SER A 578 10.15 -9.62 -4.43
C SER A 578 11.15 -10.06 -5.49
N LEU A 579 10.76 -10.88 -6.46
CA LEU A 579 11.65 -11.35 -7.52
C LEU A 579 11.12 -10.97 -8.91
N THR A 580 11.83 -10.04 -9.52
CA THR A 580 11.46 -9.41 -10.79
C THR A 580 12.00 -10.12 -12.03
N ASN A 581 12.92 -11.08 -11.86
CA ASN A 581 13.72 -11.64 -12.96
C ASN A 581 13.42 -13.11 -13.27
N ARG A 582 12.27 -13.62 -12.83
CA ARG A 582 11.96 -15.05 -12.87
C ARG A 582 10.67 -15.33 -13.67
N PRO A 583 10.76 -15.73 -14.95
CA PRO A 583 9.58 -16.00 -15.80
C PRO A 583 8.75 -17.20 -15.32
N GLU A 584 9.29 -18.04 -14.44
CA GLU A 584 8.60 -19.19 -13.84
C GLU A 584 7.32 -18.78 -13.11
N MET A 585 7.21 -17.51 -12.69
CA MET A 585 5.98 -16.96 -12.10
C MET A 585 4.74 -17.19 -12.95
N PHE A 586 4.83 -17.08 -14.28
CA PHE A 586 3.68 -17.27 -15.16
C PHE A 586 3.20 -18.71 -15.11
N ARG A 587 4.12 -19.67 -15.00
CA ARG A 587 3.77 -21.07 -14.80
C ARG A 587 3.10 -21.28 -13.44
N HIS A 588 3.57 -20.62 -12.38
CA HIS A 588 2.96 -20.72 -11.06
C HIS A 588 1.54 -20.12 -11.01
N ILE A 589 1.30 -18.97 -11.66
CA ILE A 589 -0.05 -18.40 -11.83
C ILE A 589 -0.95 -19.43 -12.51
N GLU A 590 -0.52 -19.98 -13.65
CA GLU A 590 -1.30 -20.97 -14.40
C GLU A 590 -1.63 -22.22 -13.56
N GLN A 591 -0.68 -22.73 -12.80
CA GLN A 591 -0.85 -23.92 -11.98
C GLN A 591 -1.74 -23.70 -10.76
N ILE A 592 -1.60 -22.56 -10.07
CA ILE A 592 -2.37 -22.25 -8.85
C ILE A 592 -3.82 -21.98 -9.23
N TYR A 593 -4.05 -21.11 -10.21
CA TYR A 593 -5.41 -20.73 -10.59
C TYR A 593 -6.12 -21.75 -11.47
N ALA A 594 -5.44 -22.82 -11.92
CA ALA A 594 -6.12 -23.98 -12.52
C ALA A 594 -6.94 -24.79 -11.49
N ASP A 595 -6.63 -24.68 -10.19
CA ASP A 595 -7.41 -25.36 -9.14
C ASP A 595 -8.83 -24.75 -9.05
N PRO A 596 -9.90 -25.58 -9.03
CA PRO A 596 -11.28 -25.12 -8.87
C PRO A 596 -11.52 -24.24 -7.64
N ARG A 597 -10.69 -24.39 -6.58
CA ARG A 597 -10.74 -23.55 -5.37
C ARG A 597 -10.59 -22.06 -5.66
N HIS A 598 -9.91 -21.69 -6.76
CA HIS A 598 -9.69 -20.31 -7.16
C HIS A 598 -10.57 -19.88 -8.35
N SER A 599 -11.76 -20.48 -8.50
CA SER A 599 -12.68 -20.20 -9.61
C SER A 599 -13.08 -18.72 -9.75
N SER A 600 -13.17 -17.96 -8.65
CA SER A 600 -13.42 -16.51 -8.66
C SER A 600 -12.27 -15.71 -9.27
N ALA A 601 -11.02 -16.14 -9.03
CA ALA A 601 -9.81 -15.47 -9.46
C ALA A 601 -9.31 -15.94 -10.84
N GLN A 602 -9.82 -17.07 -11.35
CA GLN A 602 -9.48 -17.61 -12.67
C GLN A 602 -9.59 -16.61 -13.83
N PRO A 603 -10.65 -15.78 -13.94
CA PRO A 603 -10.74 -14.81 -15.03
C PRO A 603 -9.60 -13.78 -14.97
N VAL A 604 -9.23 -13.32 -13.77
CA VAL A 604 -8.14 -12.37 -13.55
C VAL A 604 -6.79 -13.01 -13.89
N ALA A 605 -6.55 -14.23 -13.42
CA ALA A 605 -5.33 -14.97 -13.74
C ALA A 605 -5.18 -15.20 -15.25
N ARG A 606 -6.26 -15.53 -15.96
CA ARG A 606 -6.27 -15.66 -17.43
C ARG A 606 -5.95 -14.35 -18.13
N ALA A 607 -6.48 -13.21 -17.64
CA ALA A 607 -6.16 -11.90 -18.20
C ALA A 607 -4.68 -11.53 -17.99
N VAL A 608 -4.13 -11.77 -16.79
CA VAL A 608 -2.69 -11.58 -16.49
C VAL A 608 -1.81 -12.45 -17.38
N LEU A 609 -2.17 -13.73 -17.56
CA LEU A 609 -1.43 -14.64 -18.46
C LEU A 609 -1.54 -14.22 -19.92
N SER A 610 -2.69 -13.67 -20.34
CA SER A 610 -2.86 -13.10 -21.69
C SER A 610 -1.96 -11.88 -21.88
N LEU A 611 -1.92 -10.95 -20.92
CA LEU A 611 -1.00 -9.80 -20.93
C LEU A 611 0.47 -10.22 -21.06
N ALA A 612 0.85 -11.31 -20.40
CA ALA A 612 2.21 -11.83 -20.46
C ALA A 612 2.52 -12.48 -21.81
N ARG A 613 1.61 -13.29 -22.37
CA ARG A 613 1.94 -14.25 -23.45
C ARG A 613 1.31 -13.95 -24.82
N LYS A 614 0.39 -12.98 -24.90
CA LYS A 614 -0.42 -12.69 -26.09
C LYS A 614 -0.21 -11.27 -26.58
N SER A 615 -0.71 -11.02 -27.79
CA SER A 615 -0.76 -9.67 -28.34
C SER A 615 -1.61 -8.76 -27.46
N ARG A 616 -1.35 -7.45 -27.54
CA ARG A 616 -2.12 -6.43 -26.83
C ARG A 616 -3.63 -6.56 -27.04
N ALA A 617 -4.06 -6.74 -28.29
CA ALA A 617 -5.48 -6.82 -28.61
C ALA A 617 -6.15 -8.03 -27.95
N GLU A 618 -5.45 -9.17 -27.90
CA GLU A 618 -5.93 -10.38 -27.20
C GLU A 618 -5.96 -10.18 -25.68
N ALA A 619 -4.97 -9.49 -25.12
CA ALA A 619 -4.94 -9.16 -23.69
C ALA A 619 -6.12 -8.27 -23.29
N GLU A 620 -6.40 -7.21 -24.06
CA GLU A 620 -7.55 -6.32 -23.86
C GLU A 620 -8.88 -7.07 -23.96
N GLN A 621 -9.03 -7.97 -24.94
CA GLN A 621 -10.23 -8.82 -25.04
C GLN A 621 -10.40 -9.76 -23.84
N MET A 622 -9.31 -10.32 -23.32
CA MET A 622 -9.35 -11.19 -22.14
C MET A 622 -9.66 -10.41 -20.86
N GLU A 623 -9.18 -9.17 -20.74
CA GLU A 623 -9.58 -8.27 -19.67
C GLU A 623 -11.08 -7.96 -19.70
N ILE A 624 -11.64 -7.66 -20.87
CA ILE A 624 -13.09 -7.44 -21.04
C ILE A 624 -13.87 -8.70 -20.62
N ARG A 625 -13.40 -9.89 -21.00
CA ARG A 625 -14.03 -11.17 -20.62
C ARG A 625 -13.92 -11.48 -19.12
N ALA A 626 -12.91 -10.96 -18.43
CA ALA A 626 -12.82 -11.08 -16.97
C ALA A 626 -13.88 -10.25 -16.24
N GLY A 627 -14.59 -9.36 -16.96
CA GLY A 627 -15.79 -8.69 -16.48
C GLY A 627 -15.51 -7.73 -15.34
N ARG A 628 -16.43 -7.68 -14.35
CA ARG A 628 -16.41 -6.70 -13.26
C ARG A 628 -15.11 -6.70 -12.44
N SER A 629 -14.41 -7.84 -12.36
CA SER A 629 -13.17 -7.96 -11.57
C SER A 629 -11.99 -7.14 -12.13
N LEU A 630 -11.99 -6.85 -13.43
CA LEU A 630 -10.96 -6.02 -14.08
C LEU A 630 -11.52 -4.81 -14.84
N ALA A 631 -12.85 -4.66 -14.89
CA ALA A 631 -13.46 -3.51 -15.55
C ALA A 631 -12.96 -2.20 -14.93
N PRO A 632 -12.56 -1.21 -15.77
CA PRO A 632 -12.21 0.11 -15.29
C PRO A 632 -13.34 0.71 -14.44
N CYS A 633 -13.01 1.15 -13.23
CA CYS A 633 -13.96 1.78 -12.34
C CYS A 633 -14.12 3.26 -12.70
N ARG A 634 -15.31 3.82 -12.43
CA ARG A 634 -15.46 5.26 -12.48
C ARG A 634 -14.65 5.87 -11.34
N PRO A 635 -13.80 6.87 -11.62
CA PRO A 635 -12.98 7.50 -10.61
C PRO A 635 -13.88 8.27 -9.63
N ASP A 636 -13.79 7.96 -8.33
CA ASP A 636 -14.51 8.62 -7.25
C ASP A 636 -13.61 8.76 -5.99
N HIS A 637 -14.10 9.47 -4.97
CA HIS A 637 -13.37 9.65 -3.72
C HIS A 637 -13.15 8.34 -2.94
N SER A 638 -14.06 7.37 -3.06
CA SER A 638 -13.91 6.08 -2.37
C SER A 638 -12.71 5.27 -2.89
N LEU A 639 -12.43 5.37 -4.19
CA LEU A 639 -11.25 4.77 -4.81
C LEU A 639 -9.95 5.45 -4.37
N LEU A 640 -9.99 6.76 -4.08
CA LEU A 640 -8.84 7.50 -3.57
C LEU A 640 -8.45 7.04 -2.17
N ASP A 641 -9.43 6.78 -1.31
CA ASP A 641 -9.19 6.29 0.03
C ASP A 641 -8.64 4.85 0.01
N LYS A 642 -9.14 4.01 -0.90
CA LYS A 642 -8.68 2.61 -1.08
C LYS A 642 -7.33 2.48 -1.79
N ALA A 643 -6.89 3.53 -2.50
CA ALA A 643 -5.64 3.52 -3.24
C ALA A 643 -4.40 3.66 -2.36
N GLY A 644 -4.51 4.47 -1.30
CA GLY A 644 -3.43 4.68 -0.33
C GLY A 644 -3.19 3.43 0.52
N THR A 645 -1.95 3.27 0.98
CA THR A 645 -1.65 2.31 2.05
C THR A 645 -1.34 3.09 3.33
N PRO A 646 -1.65 2.56 4.52
CA PRO A 646 -1.29 3.25 5.76
C PRO A 646 0.22 3.49 5.87
N ILE A 647 1.03 2.62 5.24
CA ILE A 647 2.48 2.79 5.13
C ILE A 647 2.83 4.00 4.26
N GLU A 648 2.24 4.12 3.07
CA GLU A 648 2.45 5.27 2.18
C GLU A 648 2.11 6.60 2.87
N ALA A 649 0.93 6.69 3.49
CA ALA A 649 0.54 7.89 4.25
C ALA A 649 1.51 8.19 5.39
N SER A 650 1.97 7.17 6.12
CA SER A 650 2.92 7.33 7.24
C SER A 650 4.29 7.81 6.76
N VAL A 651 4.81 7.25 5.67
CA VAL A 651 6.10 7.65 5.07
C VAL A 651 6.03 9.08 4.56
N VAL A 652 4.98 9.42 3.82
CA VAL A 652 4.79 10.78 3.29
C VAL A 652 4.69 11.80 4.43
N LYS A 653 3.85 11.52 5.43
CA LYS A 653 3.69 12.37 6.61
C LYS A 653 5.00 12.53 7.37
N PHE A 654 5.71 11.43 7.64
CA PHE A 654 6.99 11.47 8.35
C PHE A 654 8.04 12.31 7.61
N CYS A 655 8.17 12.12 6.30
CA CYS A 655 9.13 12.87 5.50
C CYS A 655 8.80 14.38 5.48
N LEU A 656 7.54 14.73 5.25
CA LEU A 656 7.12 16.12 5.05
C LEU A 656 6.97 16.90 6.36
N ASP A 657 6.48 16.28 7.42
CA ASP A 657 6.15 16.97 8.68
C ASP A 657 7.31 16.92 9.69
N HIS A 658 8.23 15.96 9.56
CA HIS A 658 9.29 15.74 10.53
C HIS A 658 10.69 15.78 9.90
N LEU A 659 11.02 14.87 9.00
CA LEU A 659 12.40 14.68 8.54
C LEU A 659 12.94 15.90 7.77
N LEU A 660 12.21 16.38 6.76
CA LEU A 660 12.66 17.51 5.94
C LEU A 660 12.68 18.85 6.72
N PRO A 661 11.64 19.21 7.49
CA PRO A 661 11.66 20.44 8.29
C PRO A 661 12.80 20.46 9.32
N LEU A 662 13.00 19.38 10.06
CA LEU A 662 14.02 19.32 11.12
C LEU A 662 15.45 19.30 10.57
N SER A 663 15.65 18.72 9.40
CA SER A 663 16.98 18.71 8.74
C SER A 663 17.34 20.04 8.08
N GLY A 664 16.38 20.96 7.96
CA GLY A 664 16.55 22.22 7.22
C GLY A 664 16.85 22.00 5.74
N VAL A 665 16.46 20.85 5.18
CA VAL A 665 16.51 20.59 3.73
C VAL A 665 15.26 21.21 3.12
N PRO A 666 15.40 22.18 2.20
CA PRO A 666 14.24 22.81 1.59
C PRO A 666 13.51 21.80 0.73
N LEU A 667 12.19 21.77 0.88
CA LEU A 667 11.34 20.98 0.02
C LEU A 667 11.37 21.56 -1.40
N GLN A 668 11.77 20.75 -2.37
CA GLN A 668 11.87 21.22 -3.75
C GLN A 668 10.59 20.93 -4.52
N ALA A 669 9.72 21.93 -4.58
CA ALA A 669 8.47 21.92 -5.33
C ALA A 669 8.70 21.88 -6.86
N ARG A 670 9.62 22.73 -7.37
CA ARG A 670 9.87 22.92 -8.80
C ARG A 670 11.37 22.89 -9.07
N CYS A 671 11.77 22.29 -10.19
CA CYS A 671 13.15 22.44 -10.65
C CYS A 671 13.28 23.77 -11.42
N PRO A 672 14.46 24.43 -11.42
CA PRO A 672 14.68 25.69 -12.14
C PRO A 672 14.31 25.60 -13.62
N GLU A 673 14.67 24.48 -14.28
CA GLU A 673 14.31 24.23 -15.68
C GLU A 673 12.79 24.22 -15.92
N TYR A 674 12.01 23.77 -14.94
CA TYR A 674 10.56 23.77 -15.04
C TYR A 674 9.99 25.19 -14.92
N GLU A 675 10.53 26.03 -14.02
CA GLU A 675 10.13 27.43 -13.90
C GLU A 675 10.45 28.24 -15.16
N ASP A 676 11.65 28.02 -15.72
CA ASP A 676 12.05 28.62 -17.00
C ASP A 676 11.09 28.22 -18.12
N ARG A 677 10.71 26.94 -18.22
CA ARG A 677 9.74 26.47 -19.22
C ARG A 677 8.34 27.04 -18.97
N MET A 678 7.92 27.12 -17.71
CA MET A 678 6.62 27.70 -17.33
C MET A 678 6.50 29.17 -17.75
N SER A 679 7.56 29.96 -17.56
CA SER A 679 7.60 31.38 -17.97
C SER A 679 7.40 31.58 -19.48
N ARG A 680 7.80 30.59 -20.29
CA ARG A 680 7.72 30.62 -21.77
C ARG A 680 6.47 29.91 -22.32
N SER A 681 5.67 29.28 -21.46
CA SER A 681 4.50 28.50 -21.86
C SER A 681 3.23 29.35 -22.00
N LEU A 682 2.29 28.91 -22.82
CA LEU A 682 0.94 29.48 -22.92
C LEU A 682 -0.08 28.58 -22.27
N GLU A 683 -1.28 29.07 -21.97
CA GLU A 683 -2.40 28.19 -21.60
C GLU A 683 -2.70 27.18 -22.72
N ALA A 684 -2.91 25.93 -22.33
CA ALA A 684 -3.20 24.86 -23.26
C ALA A 684 -4.64 24.99 -23.81
N PRO A 685 -4.85 24.74 -25.12
CA PRO A 685 -6.17 24.84 -25.73
C PRO A 685 -7.16 23.87 -25.09
N GLU A 686 -8.46 24.21 -25.14
CA GLU A 686 -9.49 23.36 -24.56
C GLU A 686 -9.69 22.04 -25.32
N ALA A 687 -9.47 22.04 -26.64
CA ALA A 687 -9.83 20.97 -27.56
C ALA A 687 -8.85 19.78 -27.63
N GLY A 688 -7.84 19.68 -26.76
CA GLY A 688 -6.85 18.59 -26.77
C GLY A 688 -7.24 17.39 -25.90
N ALA A 689 -6.94 16.17 -26.35
CA ALA A 689 -7.19 14.94 -25.57
C ALA A 689 -6.45 14.94 -24.22
N VAL A 690 -5.20 15.40 -24.21
CA VAL A 690 -4.37 15.50 -23.00
C VAL A 690 -4.92 16.56 -22.03
N PRO A 691 -5.13 17.84 -22.41
CA PRO A 691 -5.79 18.82 -21.55
C PRO A 691 -7.15 18.37 -21.01
N ARG A 692 -7.97 17.70 -21.84
CA ARG A 692 -9.29 17.21 -21.44
C ARG A 692 -9.20 16.14 -20.35
N GLU A 693 -8.39 15.09 -20.54
CA GLU A 693 -8.22 14.03 -19.55
C GLU A 693 -7.60 14.57 -18.26
N ILE A 694 -6.66 15.53 -18.36
CA ILE A 694 -6.07 16.22 -17.20
C ILE A 694 -7.12 16.97 -16.39
N ARG A 695 -7.95 17.81 -17.03
CA ARG A 695 -8.99 18.56 -16.32
C ARG A 695 -10.00 17.63 -15.67
N GLN A 696 -10.40 16.56 -16.36
CA GLN A 696 -11.30 15.55 -15.80
C GLN A 696 -10.69 14.86 -14.57
N ALA A 697 -9.43 14.44 -14.66
CA ALA A 697 -8.74 13.80 -13.54
C ALA A 697 -8.47 14.77 -12.38
N ALA A 698 -8.14 16.03 -12.66
CA ALA A 698 -7.98 17.07 -11.65
C ALA A 698 -9.27 17.33 -10.86
N ALA A 699 -10.42 17.36 -11.55
CA ALA A 699 -11.72 17.49 -10.91
C ALA A 699 -12.04 16.33 -9.95
N VAL A 700 -11.75 15.09 -10.34
CA VAL A 700 -11.91 13.91 -9.45
C VAL A 700 -10.99 14.02 -8.24
N LEU A 701 -9.75 14.45 -8.45
CA LEU A 701 -8.72 14.48 -7.43
C LEU A 701 -8.82 15.69 -6.48
N GLY A 702 -9.79 16.58 -6.69
CA GLY A 702 -9.92 17.82 -5.91
C GLY A 702 -8.75 18.78 -6.10
N LEU A 703 -8.08 18.73 -7.25
CA LEU A 703 -6.96 19.62 -7.59
C LEU A 703 -7.47 20.93 -8.19
N GLU A 704 -8.14 21.73 -7.36
CA GLU A 704 -8.62 23.07 -7.74
C GLU A 704 -7.44 24.00 -8.04
N GLY A 705 -7.59 24.85 -9.07
CA GLY A 705 -6.54 25.80 -9.48
C GLY A 705 -5.39 25.20 -10.31
N LEU A 706 -5.49 23.92 -10.71
CA LEU A 706 -4.51 23.31 -11.60
C LEU A 706 -4.60 23.94 -13.00
N THR A 707 -3.52 24.60 -13.43
CA THR A 707 -3.41 25.21 -14.76
C THR A 707 -2.65 24.30 -15.71
N VAL A 708 -3.19 24.14 -16.93
CA VAL A 708 -2.57 23.34 -18.00
C VAL A 708 -1.98 24.30 -19.01
N ARG A 709 -0.68 24.19 -19.23
CA ARG A 709 0.08 25.04 -20.17
C ARG A 709 0.75 24.20 -21.24
N CYS A 710 0.95 24.78 -22.41
CA CYS A 710 1.62 24.18 -23.56
C CYS A 710 2.79 25.08 -23.99
N CYS A 711 3.94 24.48 -24.28
CA CYS A 711 5.10 25.20 -24.77
C CYS A 711 5.04 25.32 -26.31
N ARG A 712 5.36 26.51 -26.83
CA ARG A 712 5.25 26.82 -28.28
C ARG A 712 6.20 26.02 -29.18
N ASP A 713 7.31 25.50 -28.65
CA ASP A 713 8.41 24.92 -29.42
C ASP A 713 8.26 23.40 -29.70
N GLY A 714 7.04 22.88 -29.82
CA GLY A 714 6.78 21.43 -29.92
C GLY A 714 7.04 20.68 -28.59
N ALA A 715 6.98 21.42 -27.48
CA ALA A 715 7.42 21.01 -26.16
C ALA A 715 6.26 20.50 -25.27
N PRO A 716 6.56 19.82 -24.14
CA PRO A 716 5.56 19.13 -23.30
C PRO A 716 4.41 19.99 -22.77
N PHE A 717 3.30 19.35 -22.41
CA PHE A 717 2.28 19.95 -21.55
C PHE A 717 2.83 20.10 -20.13
N LEU A 718 2.75 21.30 -19.60
CA LEU A 718 3.13 21.64 -18.23
C LEU A 718 1.88 21.78 -17.38
N LEU A 719 1.86 21.13 -16.24
CA LEU A 719 0.84 21.33 -15.21
C LEU A 719 1.42 22.11 -14.06
N ASP A 720 0.73 23.16 -13.64
CA ASP A 720 1.07 23.93 -12.45
C ASP A 720 -0.09 23.87 -11.45
N ALA A 721 0.20 23.35 -10.26
CA ALA A 721 -0.73 23.26 -9.13
C ALA A 721 -0.26 24.08 -7.91
N GLY A 722 0.52 25.15 -8.13
CA GLY A 722 1.04 26.01 -7.06
C GLY A 722 2.21 25.38 -6.30
N ALA A 723 1.97 24.27 -5.60
CA ALA A 723 2.97 23.57 -4.78
C ALA A 723 3.86 22.58 -5.58
N GLY A 724 3.54 22.32 -6.84
CA GLY A 724 4.29 21.38 -7.67
C GLY A 724 3.95 21.52 -9.15
N GLY A 725 4.78 20.88 -9.98
CA GLY A 725 4.63 20.93 -11.43
C GLY A 725 4.78 19.57 -12.08
N VAL A 726 4.04 19.27 -13.15
CA VAL A 726 4.19 18.01 -13.91
C VAL A 726 4.44 18.33 -15.38
N VAL A 727 5.20 17.47 -16.05
CA VAL A 727 5.55 17.60 -17.46
C VAL A 727 5.08 16.34 -18.18
N TYR A 728 4.20 16.47 -19.17
CA TYR A 728 3.85 15.38 -20.10
C TYR A 728 4.42 15.66 -21.48
N HIS A 729 5.16 14.70 -22.04
CA HIS A 729 5.68 14.85 -23.39
C HIS A 729 4.58 14.88 -24.44
N LEU A 730 4.81 15.59 -25.56
CA LEU A 730 3.84 15.73 -26.66
C LEU A 730 3.39 14.38 -27.26
N HIS A 731 4.22 13.34 -27.16
CA HIS A 731 3.89 11.97 -27.57
C HIS A 731 2.69 11.39 -26.81
N ALA A 732 2.33 11.96 -25.65
CA ALA A 732 1.15 11.59 -24.89
C ALA A 732 -0.16 11.75 -25.71
N GLU A 733 -0.23 12.69 -26.66
CA GLU A 733 -1.41 12.86 -27.52
C GLU A 733 -1.61 11.71 -28.51
N ARG A 734 -0.54 10.98 -28.83
CA ARG A 734 -0.58 9.83 -29.75
C ARG A 734 -0.90 8.52 -29.02
N LEU A 735 -0.97 8.56 -27.69
CA LEU A 735 -1.28 7.38 -26.90
C LEU A 735 -2.76 7.02 -27.02
N PRO A 736 -3.09 5.72 -26.99
CA PRO A 736 -4.45 5.27 -26.80
C PRO A 736 -5.07 5.91 -25.55
N GLN A 737 -6.33 6.31 -25.65
CA GLN A 737 -6.99 7.11 -24.59
C GLN A 737 -6.89 6.46 -23.20
N ALA A 738 -6.99 5.13 -23.11
CA ALA A 738 -6.87 4.43 -21.83
C ALA A 738 -5.44 4.47 -21.25
N GLU A 739 -4.40 4.40 -22.08
CA GLU A 739 -3.00 4.57 -21.65
C GLU A 739 -2.73 6.01 -21.21
N LEU A 740 -3.24 6.99 -21.96
CA LEU A 740 -3.16 8.40 -21.58
C LEU A 740 -3.84 8.63 -20.23
N ARG A 741 -5.05 8.10 -20.04
CA ARG A 741 -5.78 8.18 -18.78
C ARG A 741 -4.96 7.60 -17.63
N PHE A 742 -4.37 6.42 -17.81
CA PHE A 742 -3.50 5.83 -16.80
C PHE A 742 -2.37 6.79 -16.40
N LEU A 743 -1.61 7.31 -17.36
CA LEU A 743 -0.47 8.18 -17.09
C LEU A 743 -0.90 9.48 -16.38
N VAL A 744 -2.03 10.05 -16.80
CA VAL A 744 -2.59 11.28 -16.23
C VAL A 744 -3.03 11.06 -14.79
N TYR A 745 -3.90 10.08 -14.52
CA TYR A 745 -4.40 9.81 -13.17
C TYR A 745 -3.26 9.44 -12.22
N ARG A 746 -2.29 8.63 -12.67
CA ARG A 746 -1.11 8.28 -11.89
C ARG A 746 -0.34 9.52 -11.46
N LYS A 747 0.00 10.40 -12.40
CA LYS A 747 0.83 11.58 -12.13
C LYS A 747 0.11 12.64 -11.31
N LEU A 748 -1.19 12.83 -11.53
CA LEU A 748 -1.98 13.74 -10.73
C LEU A 748 -2.20 13.21 -9.31
N LEU A 749 -2.33 11.89 -9.11
CA LEU A 749 -2.35 11.34 -7.76
C LEU A 749 -1.02 11.56 -7.04
N GLN A 750 0.11 11.35 -7.74
CA GLN A 750 1.44 11.62 -7.18
C GLN A 750 1.63 13.10 -6.81
N LEU A 751 0.98 14.01 -7.55
CA LEU A 751 0.96 15.43 -7.22
C LEU A 751 0.07 15.70 -5.99
N GLN A 752 -1.16 15.17 -5.97
CA GLN A 752 -2.13 15.32 -4.89
C GLN A 752 -1.60 14.77 -3.55
N ARG A 753 -0.88 13.64 -3.59
CA ARG A 753 -0.24 13.01 -2.42
C ARG A 753 1.18 13.53 -2.15
N ARG A 754 1.64 14.55 -2.89
CA ARG A 754 2.98 15.17 -2.73
C ARG A 754 4.17 14.21 -2.92
N HIS A 755 3.95 13.05 -3.55
CA HIS A 755 5.02 12.09 -3.88
C HIS A 755 6.07 12.73 -4.80
N LEU A 756 5.63 13.58 -5.73
CA LEU A 756 6.54 14.27 -6.66
C LEU A 756 7.51 15.23 -5.96
N GLU A 757 7.08 15.90 -4.88
CA GLU A 757 7.92 16.79 -4.08
C GLU A 757 9.02 15.99 -3.38
N LEU A 758 8.69 14.81 -2.84
CA LEU A 758 9.66 13.90 -2.23
C LEU A 758 10.67 13.37 -3.26
N TYR A 759 10.21 12.95 -4.44
CA TYR A 759 11.09 12.49 -5.52
C TYR A 759 12.08 13.56 -5.95
N ARG A 760 11.61 14.79 -6.15
CA ARG A 760 12.46 15.92 -6.55
C ARG A 760 13.45 16.29 -5.47
N THR A 761 12.98 16.33 -4.23
CA THR A 761 13.84 16.62 -3.08
C THR A 761 14.97 15.61 -3.02
N ALA A 762 14.66 14.31 -3.08
CA ALA A 762 15.66 13.23 -3.09
C ALA A 762 16.66 13.35 -4.26
N GLN A 763 16.18 13.59 -5.48
CA GLN A 763 17.03 13.71 -6.68
C GLN A 763 18.01 14.89 -6.61
N ASN A 764 17.62 15.97 -5.92
CA ASN A 764 18.40 17.20 -5.84
C ASN A 764 19.17 17.35 -4.52
N LEU A 765 19.25 16.28 -3.71
CA LEU A 765 20.08 16.27 -2.50
C LEU A 765 21.56 16.34 -2.85
N ASP A 766 22.22 17.40 -2.39
CA ASP A 766 23.68 17.46 -2.35
C ASP A 766 24.23 16.61 -1.19
N LYS A 767 25.55 16.38 -1.18
CA LYS A 767 26.23 15.61 -0.11
C LYS A 767 25.92 16.17 1.28
N ARG A 768 25.82 17.50 1.40
CA ARG A 768 25.50 18.18 2.67
C ARG A 768 24.05 17.96 3.11
N GLY A 769 23.10 17.93 2.17
CA GLY A 769 21.70 17.61 2.41
C GLY A 769 21.54 16.16 2.84
N ARG A 770 22.17 15.21 2.16
CA ARG A 770 22.18 13.79 2.55
C ARG A 770 22.71 13.60 3.97
N TYR A 771 23.86 14.21 4.29
CA TYR A 771 24.43 14.16 5.65
C TYR A 771 23.46 14.73 6.70
N ARG A 772 22.87 15.90 6.45
CA ARG A 772 21.92 16.53 7.38
C ARG A 772 20.70 15.66 7.63
N LEU A 773 20.17 15.01 6.59
CA LEU A 773 19.04 14.09 6.73
C LEU A 773 19.40 12.89 7.59
N VAL A 774 20.53 12.23 7.32
CA VAL A 774 20.96 11.08 8.14
C VAL A 774 21.20 11.48 9.59
N LYS A 775 21.85 12.63 9.83
CA LYS A 775 22.07 13.13 11.19
C LYS A 775 20.75 13.40 11.92
N THR A 776 19.83 14.14 11.27
CA THR A 776 18.51 14.45 11.84
C THR A 776 17.72 13.18 12.13
N TYR A 777 17.79 12.20 11.22
CA TYR A 777 17.15 10.92 11.40
C TYR A 777 17.70 10.15 12.60
N LEU A 778 19.02 10.13 12.79
CA LEU A 778 19.66 9.54 13.96
C LEU A 778 19.27 10.24 15.25
N ASP A 779 19.19 11.57 15.25
CA ASP A 779 18.78 12.35 16.42
C ASP A 779 17.32 12.01 16.79
N LEU A 780 16.42 11.93 15.81
CA LEU A 780 15.04 11.46 16.02
C LEU A 780 14.99 10.04 16.58
N PHE A 781 15.81 9.13 16.05
CA PHE A 781 15.87 7.74 16.48
C PHE A 781 16.42 7.61 17.92
N ARG A 782 17.44 8.40 18.27
CA ARG A 782 17.96 8.51 19.65
C ARG A 782 16.93 9.07 20.61
N ASN A 783 16.23 10.12 20.21
CA ASN A 783 15.19 10.75 21.04
C ASN A 783 14.00 9.82 21.29
N ALA A 784 13.74 8.88 20.39
CA ALA A 784 12.76 7.80 20.60
C ALA A 784 13.24 6.71 21.59
N GLY A 785 14.42 6.86 22.21
CA GLY A 785 14.97 5.93 23.20
C GLY A 785 15.67 4.71 22.60
N SER A 786 15.90 4.69 21.28
CA SER A 786 16.56 3.55 20.64
C SER A 786 18.08 3.68 20.70
N PRO A 787 18.81 2.64 21.15
CA PRO A 787 20.26 2.71 21.29
C PRO A 787 20.92 2.75 19.91
N ILE A 788 21.84 3.71 19.72
CA ILE A 788 22.66 3.82 18.51
C ILE A 788 24.13 3.66 18.90
N PRO A 789 24.88 2.78 18.22
CA PRO A 789 26.31 2.59 18.45
C PRO A 789 27.11 3.89 18.27
N ASP A 790 27.83 4.32 19.32
CA ASP A 790 28.62 5.57 19.27
C ASP A 790 29.72 5.54 18.21
N GLN A 791 30.23 4.36 17.88
CA GLN A 791 31.22 4.18 16.81
C GLN A 791 30.65 4.58 15.44
N LEU A 792 29.39 4.24 15.14
CA LEU A 792 28.75 4.60 13.87
C LEU A 792 28.43 6.09 13.82
N VAL A 793 28.04 6.69 14.95
CA VAL A 793 27.83 8.13 15.04
C VAL A 793 29.14 8.89 14.83
N ALA A 794 30.24 8.45 15.46
CA ALA A 794 31.55 9.05 15.25
C ALA A 794 32.05 8.88 13.79
N GLN A 795 31.75 7.76 13.13
CA GLN A 795 32.03 7.56 11.70
C GLN A 795 31.23 8.54 10.83
N LEU A 796 29.94 8.72 11.13
CA LEU A 796 29.10 9.68 10.43
C LEU A 796 29.61 11.12 10.62
N GLU A 797 30.04 11.51 11.82
CA GLU A 797 30.55 12.86 12.10
C GLU A 797 31.84 13.20 11.33
N ARG A 798 32.63 12.19 10.96
CA ARG A 798 33.88 12.37 10.18
C ARG A 798 33.64 12.46 8.66
N LEU A 799 32.52 11.93 8.17
CA LEU A 799 32.19 11.86 6.74
C LEU A 799 32.24 13.19 5.97
N PRO A 800 31.80 14.34 6.51
CA PRO A 800 31.90 15.63 5.82
C PRO A 800 33.33 16.03 5.46
N GLY A 801 34.34 15.51 6.17
CA GLY A 801 35.76 15.76 5.92
C GLY A 801 36.39 14.85 4.85
N GLU A 802 35.68 13.82 4.38
CA GLU A 802 36.20 12.82 3.43
C GLU A 802 35.43 12.88 2.10
N PRO A 803 35.84 13.72 1.13
CA PRO A 803 35.08 13.94 -0.09
C PRO A 803 35.08 12.74 -1.06
N GLN A 804 36.09 11.87 -0.98
CA GLN A 804 36.20 10.64 -1.76
C GLN A 804 35.30 9.56 -1.14
N ASP A 805 34.48 8.93 -1.98
CA ASP A 805 33.60 7.81 -1.65
C ASP A 805 32.51 8.12 -0.61
N PHE A 806 32.15 9.40 -0.44
CA PHE A 806 31.13 9.84 0.51
C PHE A 806 29.82 9.03 0.42
N ASP A 807 29.32 8.81 -0.80
CA ASP A 807 28.05 8.10 -1.01
C ASP A 807 28.16 6.60 -0.66
N GLU A 808 29.28 5.95 -1.00
CA GLU A 808 29.52 4.54 -0.67
C GLU A 808 29.67 4.33 0.83
N LYS A 809 30.43 5.22 1.50
CA LYS A 809 30.61 5.19 2.95
C LYS A 809 29.30 5.46 3.68
N LEU A 810 28.53 6.44 3.24
CA LEU A 810 27.22 6.75 3.84
C LEU A 810 26.23 5.59 3.64
N CYS A 811 26.20 4.96 2.44
CA CYS A 811 25.46 3.72 2.21
C CYS A 811 25.87 2.61 3.20
N SER A 812 27.18 2.39 3.35
CA SER A 812 27.71 1.36 4.26
C SER A 812 27.35 1.63 5.72
N ILE A 813 27.36 2.90 6.16
CA ILE A 813 26.93 3.27 7.51
C ILE A 813 25.44 2.99 7.70
N LEU A 814 24.58 3.32 6.74
CA LEU A 814 23.15 3.01 6.83
C LEU A 814 22.89 1.51 6.90
N ASP A 815 23.64 0.71 6.13
CA ASP A 815 23.54 -0.75 6.20
C ASP A 815 23.96 -1.29 7.58
N ARG A 816 25.04 -0.74 8.17
CA ARG A 816 25.47 -1.11 9.53
C ARG A 816 24.51 -0.63 10.60
N LEU A 817 23.96 0.57 10.47
CA LEU A 817 22.92 1.08 11.37
C LEU A 817 21.69 0.17 11.34
N HIS A 818 21.25 -0.25 10.15
CA HIS A 818 20.19 -1.25 10.03
C HIS A 818 20.58 -2.57 10.72
N GLN A 819 21.78 -3.09 10.48
CA GLN A 819 22.24 -4.35 11.09
C GLN A 819 22.32 -4.29 12.63
N GLU A 820 22.79 -3.18 13.19
CA GLU A 820 23.01 -3.03 14.63
C GLU A 820 21.73 -2.63 15.38
N THR A 821 20.88 -1.80 14.78
CA THR A 821 19.61 -1.34 15.40
C THR A 821 18.41 -2.22 15.05
N ARG A 822 18.50 -3.02 13.99
CA ARG A 822 17.41 -3.84 13.41
C ARG A 822 16.20 -3.02 12.95
N SER A 823 16.39 -1.75 12.66
CA SER A 823 15.32 -0.90 12.15
C SER A 823 15.34 -0.86 10.62
N ASP A 824 14.26 -1.31 9.98
CA ASP A 824 14.04 -1.20 8.52
C ASP A 824 14.04 0.26 8.05
N ALA A 825 13.78 1.19 8.97
CA ALA A 825 13.66 2.59 8.66
C ALA A 825 14.99 3.23 8.19
N PHE A 826 16.14 2.61 8.47
CA PHE A 826 17.42 2.99 7.88
C PHE A 826 17.59 2.50 6.43
N LEU A 827 16.97 1.38 6.05
CA LEU A 827 16.90 0.95 4.65
C LEU A 827 15.97 1.86 3.85
N ASP A 828 14.85 2.24 4.44
CA ASP A 828 13.92 3.23 3.91
C ASP A 828 14.63 4.57 3.66
N LEU A 829 15.41 5.04 4.63
CA LEU A 829 16.23 6.24 4.47
C LEU A 829 17.30 6.07 3.39
N LYS A 830 17.94 4.90 3.31
CA LYS A 830 18.92 4.60 2.25
C LYS A 830 18.26 4.64 0.86
N GLU A 831 17.07 4.06 0.71
CA GLU A 831 16.28 4.17 -0.52
C GLU A 831 15.96 5.63 -0.81
N PHE A 832 15.57 6.42 0.21
CA PHE A 832 15.32 7.85 0.06
C PHE A 832 16.51 8.64 -0.51
N LEU A 833 17.71 8.35 -0.04
CA LEU A 833 18.90 9.14 -0.34
C LEU A 833 19.60 8.76 -1.66
N PHE A 834 19.51 7.48 -2.04
CA PHE A 834 20.32 6.91 -3.13
C PHE A 834 19.50 6.32 -4.28
N ALA A 835 18.23 5.98 -4.07
CA ALA A 835 17.39 5.55 -5.18
C ALA A 835 17.01 6.76 -6.04
N GLN A 836 17.06 6.59 -7.36
CA GLN A 836 16.56 7.61 -8.29
C GLN A 836 15.07 7.91 -8.10
N ARG A 837 14.33 6.93 -7.55
CA ARG A 837 12.91 7.02 -7.18
C ARG A 837 12.72 6.39 -5.81
N PRO A 838 12.74 7.18 -4.73
CA PRO A 838 12.65 6.64 -3.39
C PRO A 838 11.26 6.08 -3.10
N PHE A 839 11.18 5.07 -2.23
CA PHE A 839 9.93 4.43 -1.81
C PHE A 839 9.07 3.98 -2.99
N SER A 840 9.70 3.46 -4.05
CA SER A 840 8.97 3.09 -5.27
C SER A 840 7.91 2.01 -4.99
N GLU A 841 8.20 1.10 -4.07
CA GLU A 841 7.26 0.07 -3.61
C GLU A 841 6.01 0.65 -2.92
N HIS A 842 6.12 1.82 -2.30
CA HIS A 842 5.03 2.45 -1.54
C HIS A 842 4.32 3.54 -2.34
N LEU A 843 5.06 4.51 -2.86
CA LEU A 843 4.53 5.71 -3.51
C LEU A 843 4.11 5.43 -4.96
N ASP A 844 5.00 4.84 -5.76
CA ASP A 844 4.71 4.52 -7.17
C ASP A 844 3.62 3.45 -7.25
N ARG A 845 3.63 2.45 -6.36
CA ARG A 845 2.61 1.39 -6.31
C ARG A 845 1.22 1.91 -5.97
N ALA A 846 1.07 2.81 -5.00
CA ALA A 846 -0.24 3.40 -4.67
C ALA A 846 -0.83 4.15 -5.88
N ALA A 847 0.01 4.94 -6.56
CA ALA A 847 -0.38 5.65 -7.78
C ALA A 847 -0.71 4.71 -8.95
N ASP A 848 0.07 3.65 -9.13
CA ASP A 848 -0.14 2.63 -10.17
C ASP A 848 -1.44 1.86 -9.93
N ARG A 849 -1.71 1.47 -8.68
CA ARG A 849 -2.93 0.75 -8.28
C ARG A 849 -4.17 1.61 -8.55
N PHE A 850 -4.17 2.86 -8.12
CA PHE A 850 -5.27 3.80 -8.38
C PHE A 850 -5.49 4.01 -9.87
N ALA A 851 -4.43 4.37 -10.60
CA ALA A 851 -4.54 4.67 -12.02
C ALA A 851 -4.98 3.43 -12.81
N SER A 852 -4.49 2.24 -12.47
CA SER A 852 -4.94 0.97 -13.05
C SER A 852 -6.41 0.71 -12.78
N ALA A 853 -6.93 1.05 -11.59
CA ALA A 853 -8.36 0.91 -11.29
C ALA A 853 -9.23 1.76 -12.22
N VAL A 854 -8.76 2.95 -12.58
CA VAL A 854 -9.48 3.89 -13.45
C VAL A 854 -9.30 3.59 -14.95
N SER A 855 -8.14 3.07 -15.36
CA SER A 855 -7.82 2.86 -16.78
C SER A 855 -8.00 1.43 -17.29
N GLY A 856 -8.03 0.45 -16.40
CA GLY A 856 -7.86 -0.97 -16.73
C GLY A 856 -6.40 -1.44 -16.60
N LEU A 857 -6.23 -2.73 -16.37
CA LEU A 857 -4.95 -3.42 -16.18
C LEU A 857 -4.12 -3.44 -17.47
N SER A 858 -4.71 -3.75 -18.62
CA SER A 858 -3.94 -3.82 -19.88
C SER A 858 -3.38 -2.45 -20.23
N ALA A 859 -4.23 -1.41 -20.18
CA ALA A 859 -3.82 -0.03 -20.43
C ALA A 859 -2.71 0.41 -19.46
N ALA A 860 -2.81 0.06 -18.18
CA ALA A 860 -1.78 0.35 -17.20
C ALA A 860 -0.44 -0.32 -17.55
N CYS A 861 -0.44 -1.61 -17.85
CA CYS A 861 0.79 -2.35 -18.17
C CYS A 861 1.49 -1.83 -19.44
N TYR A 862 0.74 -1.57 -20.52
CA TYR A 862 1.32 -1.04 -21.75
C TYR A 862 1.76 0.42 -21.60
N ALA A 863 1.01 1.25 -20.87
CA ALA A 863 1.41 2.62 -20.59
C ALA A 863 2.69 2.69 -19.75
N LEU A 864 2.84 1.82 -18.74
CA LEU A 864 4.08 1.72 -17.95
C LEU A 864 5.25 1.30 -18.81
N THR A 865 5.06 0.27 -19.64
CA THR A 865 6.11 -0.26 -20.51
C THR A 865 6.55 0.78 -21.52
N ARG A 866 5.61 1.48 -22.17
CA ARG A 866 5.91 2.55 -23.13
C ARG A 866 6.56 3.76 -22.47
N ASN A 867 6.13 4.14 -21.27
CA ASN A 867 6.76 5.23 -20.52
C ASN A 867 8.22 4.92 -20.12
N TYR A 868 8.60 3.63 -20.05
CA TYR A 868 9.96 3.22 -19.72
C TYR A 868 10.82 2.97 -20.96
N LEU A 869 10.27 2.34 -22.00
CA LEU A 869 10.99 1.95 -23.22
C LEU A 869 10.91 2.98 -24.35
N GLY A 870 9.95 3.91 -24.31
CA GLY A 870 9.56 4.73 -25.45
C GLY A 870 8.88 3.92 -26.56
N ASP A 871 8.66 4.57 -27.71
CA ASP A 871 8.09 3.94 -28.92
C ASP A 871 9.17 3.21 -29.76
N GLY A 872 10.01 2.41 -29.10
CA GLY A 872 11.11 1.67 -29.73
C GLY A 872 10.74 0.26 -30.22
N PRO A 873 11.67 -0.45 -30.89
CA PRO A 873 11.43 -1.80 -31.43
C PRO A 873 11.09 -2.83 -30.34
N LEU A 874 11.64 -2.68 -29.14
CA LEU A 874 11.31 -3.55 -28.01
C LEU A 874 9.83 -3.37 -27.58
N MET A 875 9.29 -2.15 -27.63
CA MET A 875 7.89 -1.87 -27.32
C MET A 875 6.95 -2.44 -28.38
N GLU A 876 7.32 -2.37 -29.66
CA GLU A 876 6.57 -3.04 -30.74
C GLU A 876 6.52 -4.55 -30.55
N ARG A 877 7.65 -5.15 -30.17
CA ARG A 877 7.76 -6.57 -29.86
C ARG A 877 6.87 -6.95 -28.68
N VAL A 878 6.91 -6.19 -27.59
CA VAL A 878 6.02 -6.37 -26.43
C VAL A 878 4.54 -6.26 -26.81
N THR A 879 4.18 -5.34 -27.70
CA THR A 879 2.80 -5.16 -28.16
C THR A 879 2.30 -6.38 -28.96
N ARG A 880 3.19 -7.03 -29.70
CA ARG A 880 2.89 -8.19 -30.56
C ARG A 880 2.92 -9.53 -29.80
N GLU A 881 3.93 -9.73 -28.97
CA GLU A 881 4.26 -11.02 -28.34
C GLU A 881 3.86 -11.08 -26.85
N GLY A 882 3.56 -9.95 -26.23
CA GLY A 882 3.20 -9.85 -24.81
C GLY A 882 4.37 -9.41 -23.92
N LEU A 883 4.06 -9.18 -22.63
CA LEU A 883 5.01 -8.63 -21.65
C LEU A 883 6.09 -9.63 -21.21
N GLN A 884 5.96 -10.92 -21.52
CA GLN A 884 6.98 -11.93 -21.20
C GLN A 884 8.32 -11.65 -21.88
N VAL A 885 8.31 -10.91 -23.00
CA VAL A 885 9.52 -10.47 -23.72
C VAL A 885 10.49 -9.73 -22.79
N LEU A 886 9.97 -9.02 -21.79
CA LEU A 886 10.77 -8.28 -20.80
C LEU A 886 11.57 -9.20 -19.85
N TYR A 887 11.26 -10.50 -19.83
CA TYR A 887 11.84 -11.51 -18.94
C TYR A 887 12.79 -12.48 -19.66
N GLU A 888 12.87 -12.46 -21.00
CA GLU A 888 13.75 -13.37 -21.76
C GLU A 888 15.24 -13.11 -21.51
N ASN A 889 15.61 -11.83 -21.41
CA ASN A 889 16.96 -11.38 -21.10
C ASN A 889 16.88 -10.32 -19.98
N PRO A 890 16.81 -10.75 -18.71
CA PRO A 890 16.60 -9.82 -17.61
C PRO A 890 17.84 -8.93 -17.40
N THR A 891 17.81 -7.73 -17.96
CA THR A 891 18.79 -6.68 -17.67
C THR A 891 18.40 -5.94 -16.38
N GLN A 892 19.40 -5.43 -15.67
CA GLN A 892 19.19 -4.64 -14.44
C GLN A 892 18.39 -3.35 -14.71
N GLU A 893 18.55 -2.76 -15.90
CA GLU A 893 17.82 -1.55 -16.32
C GLU A 893 16.29 -1.73 -16.33
N LEU A 894 15.82 -2.94 -16.66
CA LEU A 894 14.40 -3.28 -16.76
C LEU A 894 13.82 -3.82 -15.45
N GLU A 895 14.64 -3.97 -14.41
CA GLU A 895 14.22 -4.55 -13.13
C GLU A 895 13.08 -3.76 -12.49
N GLY A 896 13.20 -2.43 -12.45
CA GLY A 896 12.16 -1.54 -11.91
C GLY A 896 10.85 -1.59 -12.70
N LEU A 897 10.92 -1.74 -14.04
CA LEU A 897 9.71 -1.92 -14.86
C LEU A 897 9.03 -3.26 -14.55
N ARG A 898 9.81 -4.36 -14.53
CA ARG A 898 9.28 -5.69 -14.23
C ARG A 898 8.62 -5.72 -12.86
N GLY A 899 9.28 -5.19 -11.81
CA GLY A 899 8.70 -5.12 -10.46
C GLY A 899 7.35 -4.40 -10.43
N ARG A 900 7.23 -3.25 -11.09
CA ARG A 900 5.96 -2.50 -11.14
C ARG A 900 4.85 -3.24 -11.89
N LEU A 901 5.18 -3.91 -12.99
CA LEU A 901 4.22 -4.77 -13.69
C LEU A 901 3.76 -5.92 -12.80
N GLN A 902 4.68 -6.59 -12.11
CA GLN A 902 4.35 -7.68 -11.19
C GLN A 902 3.51 -7.20 -10.00
N TRP A 903 3.76 -6.01 -9.46
CA TRP A 903 2.93 -5.43 -8.39
C TRP A 903 1.50 -5.19 -8.86
N LEU A 904 1.31 -4.64 -10.06
CA LEU A 904 -0.03 -4.47 -10.64
C LEU A 904 -0.75 -5.82 -10.79
N TRP A 905 -0.07 -6.84 -11.28
CA TRP A 905 -0.65 -8.18 -11.42
C TRP A 905 -0.97 -8.81 -10.06
N ALA A 906 -0.04 -8.72 -9.09
CA ALA A 906 -0.21 -9.26 -7.75
C ALA A 906 -1.37 -8.57 -7.02
N ASP A 907 -1.52 -7.26 -7.16
CA ASP A 907 -2.61 -6.50 -6.56
C ASP A 907 -3.97 -6.92 -7.12
N ARG A 908 -4.06 -7.20 -8.43
CA ARG A 908 -5.30 -7.69 -9.05
C ARG A 908 -5.62 -9.11 -8.65
N LEU A 909 -4.63 -9.98 -8.58
CA LEU A 909 -4.82 -11.36 -8.12
C LEU A 909 -5.23 -11.40 -6.64
N GLN A 910 -4.61 -10.57 -5.80
CA GLN A 910 -4.97 -10.48 -4.39
C GLN A 910 -6.38 -9.93 -4.17
N ALA A 911 -6.85 -8.98 -4.98
CA ALA A 911 -8.18 -8.38 -4.81
C ALA A 911 -9.35 -9.36 -5.04
N VAL A 912 -9.10 -10.50 -5.70
CA VAL A 912 -10.12 -11.52 -6.04
C VAL A 912 -9.89 -12.88 -5.40
N SER A 913 -8.75 -13.04 -4.71
CA SER A 913 -8.42 -14.22 -3.90
C SER A 913 -8.88 -13.96 -2.48
#